data_AF-A0A674IYZ9-F1
#
_entry.id   AF-A0A674IYZ9-F1
#
_cell.length_a   1.000
_cell.length_b   1.000
_cell.length_c   1.000
_cell.angle_alpha   90.00
_cell.angle_beta   90.00
_cell.angle_gamma   90.00
#
_symmetry.space_group_name_H-M   'P 1'
#
loop_
_entity.id
_entity.type
_entity.pdbx_description
1 polymer ?
#
loop_
_entity_poly.entity_id
_entity_poly.type
_entity_poly.pdbx_seq_one_letter_code
_entity_poly.pdbx_strand_id
1 'polypeptide(L)'
;MYINSYCFLLDQSLRQRQRIPDTLAECPRRATDIALLIDGSGSIIPENFRKMKTFISEIMKRFRSTDTQFALMQYSNRFREHFDFFQYRRRSNPDDLVRAVVQLRGWTHTATAIQKVVRELFTSGRGARDEATKILIVITDGEKYKDPLSYSDAIPEAERAGIIRYAIGVGEDFSSAAAQRELQEIASEPSDEHVFRVDNFDALQGIQSQLQEKIFAIEGTQSQSGSSFQLEMSQEGFSSLLSPDGPVLGAVGAYDWSGGIYLYGSGREPSFINVSRTSTDMNDAYLGYSSQVVTVNGQSSYMVGAPRYQHTGKVVLFRTQWKKEEKVGSYFGGTLCAVDLDRDGNTDLVLIGAPTYYTPLNGGRVCICSHRRTLQGQTGQAFGRFGASMSEIGDISGDGRTDVAIGAPMENDNRGALYIFHGEKGAAPFPSLTPLSAPQRIEGSLFPSRLHYFGQAISGGTDLTRDGLPDIAVGAQGQVLLLRSRPVLRVGVSISFQPPTIPTSAFNCQGQEQLNTEASRANVCFTVTKSTMDSLGIRISSTIQYSLALDPGRRKIRAAFDATGPVLIRELRLGIEKRCETYRITLPLCPEDSLTPITLRLNYTLTGEPIAAAGRLRPILSEDSTVMTAGSVRLPGPGNACSDAGALPGGSSPLSLPLSLSTLVVGVTPELNTTVSIQNRGENSYSTTVQFFYPAALSYRRVLQGAHQGALCCRDSAVSSEEQTQRNSTCHINHPIFWSGAEATFIATFDVSPKADLGDSLQITAQTSSDNGGPITERMIHRAELPVKYGIFIILTSEAETPGLKDFVKQMSERPLLVSTGWWGSHQPLPLCTNTDTPAHPLPHPEISFHPQDCSVTTCKKIRCRIASLEMQQPLEFMIKGNVSFQWVSQVQSLGQGLDPFPHCPSSWGWGLWPSQLGGCGERVPHPIPLTHNVSLSVWLSPSLPSVSYQLNFFKRQYKEMIEDARDGVGARLGQNDSANVCLNPDIPKQ
;
A
#
# COMPACT_ATOMS: atom_id res chain seq x y z
N MET A 1 -4.48 -22.37 28.41
CA MET A 1 -5.59 -21.41 28.56
C MET A 1 -6.02 -21.04 27.16
N TYR A 2 -7.29 -21.28 26.79
CA TYR A 2 -7.82 -20.99 25.45
C TYR A 2 -8.32 -19.53 25.44
N ILE A 3 -8.16 -18.82 24.33
CA ILE A 3 -8.77 -17.49 24.15
C ILE A 3 -9.98 -17.63 23.24
N ASN A 4 -11.15 -17.76 23.87
CA ASN A 4 -12.43 -17.87 23.18
C ASN A 4 -13.04 -16.47 22.99
N SER A 5 -13.61 -16.23 21.81
CA SER A 5 -14.23 -14.96 21.42
C SER A 5 -15.68 -15.15 20.98
N TYR A 6 -16.46 -14.07 21.04
CA TYR A 6 -17.83 -14.04 20.52
C TYR A 6 -18.11 -12.73 19.79
N CYS A 7 -18.87 -12.81 18.72
CA CYS A 7 -19.46 -11.67 18.02
C CYS A 7 -20.99 -11.74 18.09
N PHE A 8 -21.63 -10.57 18.01
CA PHE A 8 -23.09 -10.45 17.99
C PHE A 8 -23.52 -9.74 16.71
N LEU A 9 -24.37 -10.39 15.93
CA LEU A 9 -25.01 -9.75 14.79
C LEU A 9 -26.31 -9.10 15.27
N LEU A 10 -26.37 -7.77 15.16
CA LEU A 10 -27.50 -6.96 15.60
C LEU A 10 -28.37 -6.55 14.41
N ASP A 11 -29.67 -6.36 14.63
CA ASP A 11 -30.55 -5.69 13.67
C ASP A 11 -30.46 -4.16 13.76
N GLN A 12 -31.22 -3.47 12.91
CA GLN A 12 -31.28 -2.00 12.90
C GLN A 12 -31.83 -1.39 14.21
N SER A 13 -32.53 -2.18 15.03
CA SER A 13 -33.01 -1.78 16.36
C SER A 13 -32.06 -2.19 17.50
N LEU A 14 -30.82 -2.58 17.16
CA LEU A 14 -29.79 -3.06 18.07
C LEU A 14 -30.19 -4.32 18.85
N ARG A 15 -31.12 -5.12 18.32
CA ARG A 15 -31.49 -6.41 18.92
C ARG A 15 -30.60 -7.52 18.38
N GLN A 16 -30.18 -8.41 19.26
CA GLN A 16 -29.38 -9.57 18.88
C GLN A 16 -30.17 -10.52 17.99
N ARG A 17 -29.70 -10.71 16.75
CA ARG A 17 -30.23 -11.71 15.82
C ARG A 17 -29.50 -13.04 15.97
N GLN A 18 -28.18 -12.99 16.09
CA GLN A 18 -27.32 -14.18 16.11
C GLN A 18 -26.07 -13.94 16.96
N ARG A 19 -25.56 -15.01 17.57
CA ARG A 19 -24.23 -15.04 18.21
C ARG A 19 -23.29 -15.87 17.34
N ILE A 20 -22.05 -15.44 17.18
CA ILE A 20 -21.06 -16.10 16.33
C ILE A 20 -19.77 -16.35 17.13
N PRO A 21 -19.27 -17.59 17.23
CA PRO A 21 -19.92 -18.84 16.84
C PRO A 21 -21.12 -19.21 17.74
N ASP A 22 -22.04 -20.04 17.23
CA ASP A 22 -23.25 -20.46 17.97
C ASP A 22 -22.90 -21.32 19.20
N THR A 23 -21.86 -22.15 19.10
CA THR A 23 -21.31 -23.00 20.17
C THR A 23 -19.79 -22.87 20.20
N LEU A 24 -19.20 -22.72 21.37
CA LEU A 24 -17.76 -22.80 21.51
C LEU A 24 -17.27 -24.23 21.26
N ALA A 25 -16.13 -24.37 20.59
CA ALA A 25 -15.42 -25.64 20.53
C ALA A 25 -15.05 -26.07 21.96
N GLU A 26 -15.51 -27.24 22.39
CA GLU A 26 -15.02 -27.86 23.63
C GLU A 26 -13.55 -28.23 23.44
N CYS A 27 -12.72 -28.02 24.47
CA CYS A 27 -11.29 -28.34 24.40
C CYS A 27 -11.11 -29.81 24.00
N PRO A 28 -10.37 -30.14 22.93
CA PRO A 28 -10.02 -31.52 22.63
C PRO A 28 -9.20 -32.07 23.80
N ARG A 29 -9.81 -32.94 24.62
CA ARG A 29 -9.12 -33.60 25.74
C ARG A 29 -8.19 -34.65 25.15
N ARG A 30 -6.90 -34.34 25.05
CA ARG A 30 -5.89 -35.35 24.71
C ARG A 30 -5.61 -36.20 25.95
N ALA A 31 -5.67 -37.51 25.77
CA ALA A 31 -5.36 -38.48 26.81
C ALA A 31 -3.85 -38.50 27.08
N THR A 32 -3.44 -38.41 28.34
CA THR A 32 -2.02 -38.45 28.74
C THR A 32 -1.79 -39.53 29.79
N ASP A 33 -0.79 -40.39 29.57
CA ASP A 33 -0.44 -41.48 30.50
C ASP A 33 0.98 -41.25 31.04
N ILE A 34 1.07 -40.96 32.35
CA ILE A 34 2.33 -40.60 33.02
C ILE A 34 2.77 -41.73 33.96
N ALA A 35 3.91 -42.36 33.66
CA ALA A 35 4.57 -43.29 34.57
C ALA A 35 5.63 -42.55 35.41
N LEU A 36 5.51 -42.62 36.72
CA LEU A 36 6.49 -42.10 37.67
C LEU A 36 7.44 -43.24 38.07
N LEU A 37 8.72 -43.04 37.79
CA LEU A 37 9.78 -43.97 38.16
C LEU A 37 10.69 -43.33 39.21
N ILE A 38 10.60 -43.81 40.44
CA ILE A 38 11.25 -43.17 41.58
C ILE A 38 12.36 -44.02 42.17
N ASP A 39 13.48 -43.39 42.48
CA ASP A 39 14.58 -44.04 43.16
C ASP A 39 14.24 -44.28 44.64
N GLY A 40 14.38 -45.53 45.07
CA GLY A 40 14.22 -45.98 46.44
C GLY A 40 15.48 -46.60 47.01
N SER A 41 16.64 -46.35 46.41
CA SER A 41 17.96 -46.86 46.77
C SER A 41 18.41 -46.43 48.17
N GLY A 42 19.57 -46.94 48.59
CA GLY A 42 20.15 -46.67 49.90
C GLY A 42 20.83 -45.31 50.04
N SER A 43 21.09 -44.59 48.94
CA SER A 43 21.62 -43.21 48.95
C SER A 43 20.59 -42.22 49.52
N ILE A 44 19.31 -42.45 49.23
CA ILE A 44 18.23 -41.60 49.71
C ILE A 44 17.96 -41.84 51.19
N ILE A 45 18.14 -40.83 52.03
CA ILE A 45 17.74 -40.91 53.44
C ILE A 45 16.20 -40.90 53.60
N PRO A 46 15.64 -41.49 54.66
CA PRO A 46 14.19 -41.63 54.83
C PRO A 46 13.40 -40.30 54.78
N GLU A 47 14.01 -39.19 55.18
CA GLU A 47 13.38 -37.87 55.10
C GLU A 47 13.23 -37.38 53.65
N ASN A 48 14.28 -37.51 52.84
CA ASN A 48 14.26 -37.17 51.42
C ASN A 48 13.26 -38.04 50.64
N PHE A 49 13.14 -39.33 51.00
CA PHE A 49 12.12 -40.20 50.43
C PHE A 49 10.68 -39.71 50.76
N ARG A 50 10.44 -39.16 51.95
CA ARG A 50 9.12 -38.54 52.29
C ARG A 50 8.86 -37.27 51.47
N LYS A 51 9.88 -36.45 51.23
CA LYS A 51 9.78 -35.25 50.38
C LYS A 51 9.45 -35.65 48.94
N MET A 52 10.10 -36.68 48.40
CA MET A 52 9.79 -37.24 47.08
C MET A 52 8.35 -37.76 46.98
N LYS A 53 7.86 -38.48 48.00
CA LYS A 53 6.44 -38.90 48.07
C LYS A 53 5.49 -37.71 48.04
N THR A 54 5.83 -36.62 48.73
CA THR A 54 5.03 -35.39 48.74
C THR A 54 5.00 -34.76 47.35
N PHE A 55 6.16 -34.66 46.68
CA PHE A 55 6.27 -34.17 45.31
C PHE A 55 5.40 -34.95 44.31
N ILE A 56 5.41 -36.28 44.39
CA ILE A 56 4.56 -37.15 43.56
C ILE A 56 3.07 -36.85 43.77
N SER A 57 2.64 -36.76 45.04
CA SER A 57 1.24 -36.46 45.35
C SER A 57 0.81 -35.11 44.79
N GLU A 58 1.64 -34.08 44.94
CA GLU A 58 1.35 -32.73 44.44
C GLU A 58 1.34 -32.65 42.91
N ILE A 59 2.23 -33.37 42.21
CA ILE A 59 2.15 -33.49 40.75
C ILE A 59 0.81 -34.12 40.36
N MET A 60 0.44 -35.27 40.92
CA MET A 60 -0.80 -35.95 40.55
C MET A 60 -2.04 -35.08 40.83
N LYS A 61 -2.01 -34.25 41.89
CA LYS A 61 -3.10 -33.30 42.20
C LYS A 61 -3.26 -32.22 41.13
N ARG A 62 -2.18 -31.73 40.53
CA ARG A 62 -2.20 -30.67 39.50
C ARG A 62 -2.86 -31.12 38.19
N PHE A 63 -2.83 -32.41 37.89
CA PHE A 63 -3.45 -33.00 36.70
C PHE A 63 -4.85 -33.60 36.96
N ARG A 64 -5.54 -33.21 38.05
CA ARG A 64 -6.90 -33.71 38.35
C ARG A 64 -7.97 -33.19 37.37
N SER A 65 -7.74 -32.05 36.73
CA SER A 65 -8.68 -31.42 35.79
C SER A 65 -8.44 -31.80 34.32
N THR A 66 -7.47 -32.68 34.04
CA THR A 66 -7.04 -33.10 32.70
C THR A 66 -7.36 -34.59 32.50
N ASP A 67 -7.31 -35.08 31.25
CA ASP A 67 -7.51 -36.52 30.94
C ASP A 67 -6.20 -37.32 31.16
N THR A 68 -5.65 -37.22 32.36
CA THR A 68 -4.34 -37.75 32.73
C THR A 68 -4.46 -38.94 33.69
N GLN A 69 -3.74 -40.03 33.39
CA GLN A 69 -3.65 -41.21 34.26
C GLN A 69 -2.21 -41.44 34.71
N PHE A 70 -2.03 -41.92 35.95
CA PHE A 70 -0.70 -42.15 36.53
C PHE A 70 -0.44 -43.62 36.82
N ALA A 71 0.81 -44.03 36.69
CA ALA A 71 1.36 -45.27 37.26
C ALA A 71 2.61 -44.94 38.08
N LEU A 72 2.92 -45.75 39.10
CA LEU A 72 4.08 -45.54 39.97
C LEU A 72 4.87 -46.84 40.16
N MET A 73 6.14 -46.80 39.77
CA MET A 73 7.13 -47.83 40.09
C MET A 73 8.28 -47.23 40.89
N GLN A 74 8.69 -47.93 41.93
CA GLN A 74 9.91 -47.64 42.67
C GLN A 74 11.00 -48.63 42.27
N TYR A 75 12.23 -48.14 42.13
CA TYR A 75 13.38 -48.98 41.82
C TYR A 75 14.51 -48.83 42.85
N SER A 76 15.28 -49.90 42.99
CA SER A 76 16.59 -49.97 43.59
C SER A 76 17.36 -51.09 42.86
N ASN A 77 17.98 -52.05 43.55
CA ASN A 77 18.26 -53.38 42.98
C ASN A 77 17.02 -54.30 43.00
N ARG A 78 15.90 -53.80 43.53
CA ARG A 78 14.58 -54.43 43.49
C ARG A 78 13.59 -53.48 42.84
N PHE A 79 12.57 -54.01 42.17
CA PHE A 79 11.55 -53.21 41.49
C PHE A 79 10.19 -53.49 42.10
N ARG A 80 9.43 -52.44 42.40
CA ARG A 80 8.09 -52.57 42.95
C ARG A 80 7.13 -51.60 42.26
N GLU A 81 6.17 -52.17 41.54
CA GLU A 81 4.95 -51.48 41.13
C GLU A 81 4.10 -51.20 42.36
N HIS A 82 3.74 -49.94 42.59
CA HIS A 82 2.84 -49.55 43.67
C HIS A 82 1.40 -49.42 43.18
N PHE A 83 1.23 -48.89 41.96
CA PHE A 83 -0.04 -48.91 41.24
C PHE A 83 0.19 -48.74 39.73
N ASP A 84 -0.70 -49.32 38.94
CA ASP A 84 -0.79 -49.17 37.48
C ASP A 84 -1.88 -48.15 37.07
N PHE A 85 -1.97 -47.84 35.77
CA PHE A 85 -2.94 -46.87 35.25
C PHE A 85 -4.39 -47.28 35.54
N PHE A 86 -4.67 -48.59 35.53
CA PHE A 86 -5.98 -49.14 35.87
C PHE A 86 -6.35 -48.93 37.34
N GLN A 87 -5.42 -49.17 38.26
CA GLN A 87 -5.61 -48.95 39.69
C GLN A 87 -5.76 -47.46 40.02
N TYR A 88 -5.02 -46.58 39.35
CA TYR A 88 -5.18 -45.12 39.49
C TYR A 88 -6.59 -44.67 39.09
N ARG A 89 -7.11 -45.16 37.96
CA ARG A 89 -8.47 -44.86 37.48
C ARG A 89 -9.56 -45.24 38.48
N ARG A 90 -9.34 -46.31 39.27
CA ARG A 90 -10.25 -46.78 40.32
C ARG A 90 -10.09 -46.06 41.66
N ARG A 91 -8.91 -45.48 41.92
CA ARG A 91 -8.56 -44.80 43.18
C ARG A 91 -7.90 -43.46 42.86
N SER A 92 -8.72 -42.43 42.68
CA SER A 92 -8.27 -41.12 42.19
C SER A 92 -7.74 -40.17 43.26
N ASN A 93 -7.49 -40.63 44.50
CA ASN A 93 -6.87 -39.80 45.54
C ASN A 93 -5.35 -40.07 45.66
N PRO A 94 -4.49 -39.20 45.10
CA PRO A 94 -3.03 -39.29 45.18
C PRO A 94 -2.47 -39.53 46.58
N ASP A 95 -3.01 -38.86 47.60
CA ASP A 95 -2.48 -38.97 48.96
C ASP A 95 -2.65 -40.39 49.52
N ASP A 96 -3.74 -41.08 49.19
CA ASP A 96 -4.00 -42.44 49.65
C ASP A 96 -3.14 -43.48 48.90
N LEU A 97 -2.92 -43.27 47.61
CA LEU A 97 -2.05 -44.12 46.78
C LEU A 97 -0.59 -44.06 47.25
N VAL A 98 -0.10 -42.86 47.54
CA VAL A 98 1.31 -42.65 47.89
C VAL A 98 1.58 -42.97 49.37
N ARG A 99 0.58 -42.88 50.27
CA ARG A 99 0.77 -43.15 51.72
C ARG A 99 1.42 -44.50 51.99
N ALA A 100 0.99 -45.56 51.28
CA ALA A 100 1.45 -46.94 51.45
C ALA A 100 2.83 -47.24 50.85
N VAL A 101 3.44 -46.29 50.13
CA VAL A 101 4.76 -46.46 49.50
C VAL A 101 5.86 -46.48 50.55
N VAL A 102 6.59 -47.59 50.65
CA VAL A 102 7.74 -47.77 51.57
C VAL A 102 9.03 -47.90 50.75
N GLN A 103 10.10 -47.28 51.25
CA GLN A 103 11.42 -47.27 50.60
C GLN A 103 12.03 -48.68 50.54
N LEU A 104 12.55 -49.09 49.37
CA LEU A 104 13.12 -50.44 49.17
C LEU A 104 14.53 -50.60 49.74
N ARG A 105 15.34 -49.53 49.69
CA ARG A 105 16.79 -49.51 49.91
C ARG A 105 17.56 -50.42 48.93
N GLY A 106 18.89 -50.32 48.95
CA GLY A 106 19.78 -51.12 48.13
C GLY A 106 20.50 -50.32 47.04
N TRP A 107 20.88 -50.94 45.93
CA TRP A 107 21.61 -50.29 44.82
C TRP A 107 20.68 -49.55 43.86
N THR A 108 21.23 -48.91 42.82
CA THR A 108 20.48 -48.00 41.93
C THR A 108 20.50 -48.54 40.50
N HIS A 109 19.55 -49.45 40.17
CA HIS A 109 19.47 -50.08 38.83
C HIS A 109 18.53 -49.29 37.90
N THR A 110 18.92 -48.06 37.57
CA THR A 110 18.11 -47.11 36.78
C THR A 110 17.81 -47.56 35.35
N ALA A 111 18.80 -48.08 34.61
CA ALA A 111 18.62 -48.49 33.22
C ALA A 111 17.69 -49.71 33.12
N THR A 112 17.86 -50.68 34.03
CA THR A 112 16.93 -51.83 34.13
C THR A 112 15.53 -51.38 34.52
N ALA A 113 15.41 -50.39 35.41
CA ALA A 113 14.12 -49.85 35.84
C ALA A 113 13.35 -49.21 34.67
N ILE A 114 14.02 -48.40 33.84
CA ILE A 114 13.42 -47.78 32.66
C ILE A 114 12.89 -48.84 31.70
N GLN A 115 13.71 -49.84 31.36
CA GLN A 115 13.27 -50.93 30.46
C GLN A 115 12.04 -51.66 31.02
N LYS A 116 12.00 -51.89 32.34
CA LYS A 116 10.87 -52.55 33.00
C LYS A 116 9.59 -51.72 32.92
N VAL A 117 9.66 -50.40 33.13
CA VAL A 117 8.51 -49.51 32.97
C VAL A 117 7.97 -49.55 31.55
N VAL A 118 8.85 -49.49 30.54
CA VAL A 118 8.47 -49.56 29.12
C VAL A 118 7.72 -50.86 28.80
N ARG A 119 8.25 -52.00 29.26
CA ARG A 119 7.70 -53.33 28.94
C ARG A 119 6.49 -53.74 29.78
N GLU A 120 6.38 -53.25 31.01
CA GLU A 120 5.40 -53.75 31.97
C GLU A 120 4.30 -52.72 32.29
N LEU A 121 4.62 -51.44 32.46
CA LEU A 121 3.62 -50.42 32.81
C LEU A 121 2.93 -49.79 31.62
N PHE A 122 3.65 -49.47 30.54
CA PHE A 122 3.07 -48.90 29.32
C PHE A 122 2.41 -49.95 28.42
N THR A 123 1.66 -50.86 29.04
CA THR A 123 0.91 -51.93 28.36
C THR A 123 -0.59 -51.76 28.56
N SER A 124 -1.37 -52.11 27.54
CA SER A 124 -2.84 -52.06 27.61
C SER A 124 -3.42 -52.92 28.74
N GLY A 125 -2.78 -54.06 29.03
CA GLY A 125 -3.13 -54.93 30.17
C GLY A 125 -2.96 -54.27 31.55
N ARG A 126 -2.19 -53.18 31.64
CA ARG A 126 -2.01 -52.35 32.85
C ARG A 126 -2.78 -51.03 32.79
N GLY A 127 -3.63 -50.85 31.78
CA GLY A 127 -4.51 -49.71 31.61
C GLY A 127 -3.93 -48.54 30.83
N ALA A 128 -2.73 -48.68 30.24
CA ALA A 128 -2.19 -47.70 29.32
C ALA A 128 -3.04 -47.64 28.04
N ARG A 129 -3.26 -46.43 27.53
CA ARG A 129 -4.06 -46.13 26.35
C ARG A 129 -3.18 -46.05 25.11
N ASP A 130 -3.68 -46.52 23.97
CA ASP A 130 -2.92 -46.55 22.73
C ASP A 130 -2.86 -45.16 22.07
N GLU A 131 -3.93 -44.38 22.21
CA GLU A 131 -4.10 -43.02 21.70
C GLU A 131 -3.51 -41.92 22.59
N ALA A 132 -2.99 -42.29 23.77
CA ALA A 132 -2.47 -41.33 24.74
C ALA A 132 -1.00 -40.98 24.54
N THR A 133 -0.64 -39.74 24.86
CA THR A 133 0.78 -39.35 24.98
C THR A 133 1.39 -40.05 26.20
N LYS A 134 2.48 -40.80 25.99
CA LYS A 134 3.15 -41.59 27.02
C LYS A 134 4.34 -40.83 27.58
N ILE A 135 4.35 -40.55 28.88
CA ILE A 135 5.39 -39.76 29.55
C ILE A 135 5.98 -40.55 30.72
N LEU A 136 7.30 -40.70 30.74
CA LEU A 136 8.05 -41.28 31.85
C LEU A 136 8.78 -40.17 32.61
N ILE A 137 8.56 -40.07 33.91
CA ILE A 137 9.28 -39.13 34.78
C ILE A 137 10.17 -39.94 35.72
N VAL A 138 11.49 -39.83 35.53
CA VAL A 138 12.50 -40.51 36.33
C VAL A 138 13.00 -39.55 37.41
N ILE A 139 12.94 -39.95 38.68
CA ILE A 139 13.42 -39.16 39.82
C ILE A 139 14.52 -39.95 40.51
N THR A 140 15.74 -39.41 40.54
CA THR A 140 16.93 -40.09 41.07
C THR A 140 17.82 -39.13 41.86
N ASP A 141 18.52 -39.63 42.89
CA ASP A 141 19.46 -38.85 43.71
C ASP A 141 20.94 -39.10 43.43
N GLY A 142 21.26 -40.06 42.56
CA GLY A 142 22.64 -40.36 42.20
C GLY A 142 22.82 -41.17 40.92
N GLU A 143 24.08 -41.49 40.61
CA GLU A 143 24.52 -42.27 39.45
C GLU A 143 24.12 -43.76 39.57
N LYS A 144 23.80 -44.43 38.46
CA LYS A 144 23.47 -45.86 38.48
C LYS A 144 24.64 -46.67 39.04
N TYR A 145 24.34 -47.62 39.92
CA TYR A 145 25.36 -48.44 40.58
C TYR A 145 25.04 -49.92 40.52
N LYS A 146 25.97 -50.71 39.98
CA LYS A 146 25.86 -52.18 39.77
C LYS A 146 24.65 -52.62 38.94
N ASP A 147 24.11 -51.73 38.11
CA ASP A 147 23.06 -52.08 37.14
C ASP A 147 23.63 -53.00 36.04
N PRO A 148 23.02 -54.17 35.77
CA PRO A 148 23.44 -55.05 34.68
C PRO A 148 23.22 -54.48 33.29
N LEU A 149 22.35 -53.47 33.12
CA LEU A 149 22.07 -52.84 31.83
C LEU A 149 22.70 -51.45 31.70
N SER A 150 22.95 -51.06 30.45
CA SER A 150 23.34 -49.70 30.07
C SER A 150 22.14 -48.89 29.56
N TYR A 151 22.26 -47.55 29.55
CA TYR A 151 21.21 -46.71 28.95
C TYR A 151 21.04 -46.97 27.46
N SER A 152 22.10 -47.33 26.75
CA SER A 152 22.04 -47.78 25.34
C SER A 152 21.18 -49.02 25.12
N ASP A 153 20.89 -49.82 26.16
CA ASP A 153 20.00 -50.98 26.03
C ASP A 153 18.52 -50.62 26.27
N ALA A 154 18.26 -49.63 27.13
CA ALA A 154 16.92 -49.29 27.60
C ALA A 154 16.27 -48.12 26.85
N ILE A 155 17.04 -47.07 26.55
CA ILE A 155 16.54 -45.83 25.95
C ILE A 155 16.01 -46.03 24.51
N PRO A 156 16.69 -46.78 23.62
CA PRO A 156 16.16 -47.04 22.28
C PRO A 156 14.83 -47.83 22.27
N GLU A 157 14.53 -48.57 23.35
CA GLU A 157 13.24 -49.23 23.50
C GLU A 157 12.14 -48.23 23.90
N ALA A 158 12.43 -47.31 24.82
CA ALA A 158 11.51 -46.24 25.20
C ALA A 158 11.20 -45.30 24.02
N GLU A 159 12.20 -45.00 23.18
CA GLU A 159 12.05 -44.18 21.98
C GLU A 159 11.17 -44.85 20.92
N ARG A 160 11.41 -46.14 20.64
CA ARG A 160 10.56 -46.91 19.72
C ARG A 160 9.11 -47.02 20.21
N ALA A 161 8.90 -46.99 21.52
CA ALA A 161 7.57 -46.99 22.13
C ALA A 161 6.91 -45.59 22.16
N GLY A 162 7.58 -44.55 21.68
CA GLY A 162 7.07 -43.17 21.64
C GLY A 162 6.95 -42.53 23.02
N ILE A 163 7.79 -42.92 23.98
CA ILE A 163 7.72 -42.43 25.36
C ILE A 163 8.63 -41.20 25.53
N ILE A 164 8.03 -40.07 25.91
CA ILE A 164 8.73 -38.84 26.28
C ILE A 164 9.26 -38.99 27.70
N ARG A 165 10.53 -38.68 27.93
CA ARG A 165 11.21 -38.96 29.21
C ARG A 165 11.71 -37.67 29.84
N TYR A 166 11.30 -37.43 31.09
CA TYR A 166 11.84 -36.38 31.93
C TYR A 166 12.77 -36.97 32.98
N ALA A 167 13.94 -36.38 33.15
CA ALA A 167 14.91 -36.77 34.17
C ALA A 167 15.02 -35.70 35.25
N ILE A 168 14.71 -36.05 36.50
CA ILE A 168 14.78 -35.18 37.66
C ILE A 168 15.91 -35.66 38.57
N GLY A 169 17.03 -34.96 38.56
CA GLY A 169 18.16 -35.20 39.46
C GLY A 169 18.06 -34.34 40.71
N VAL A 170 18.20 -34.97 41.89
CA VAL A 170 18.04 -34.31 43.19
C VAL A 170 19.29 -34.48 44.05
N GLY A 171 19.89 -33.37 44.50
CA GLY A 171 21.05 -33.39 45.39
C GLY A 171 22.36 -32.96 44.72
N GLU A 172 23.42 -32.82 45.53
CA GLU A 172 24.73 -32.32 45.09
C GLU A 172 25.50 -33.34 44.21
N ASP A 173 25.11 -34.61 44.20
CA ASP A 173 25.72 -35.68 43.41
C ASP A 173 25.61 -35.43 41.89
N PHE A 174 24.66 -34.59 41.45
CA PHE A 174 24.51 -34.13 40.05
C PHE A 174 25.34 -32.88 39.69
N SER A 175 26.28 -32.49 40.56
CA SER A 175 27.33 -31.52 40.25
C SER A 175 28.49 -32.19 39.46
N SER A 176 28.56 -33.51 39.48
CA SER A 176 29.52 -34.32 38.72
C SER A 176 29.18 -34.32 37.21
N ALA A 177 30.21 -34.25 36.36
CA ALA A 177 30.05 -34.32 34.90
C ALA A 177 29.60 -35.70 34.40
N ALA A 178 29.72 -36.76 35.22
CA ALA A 178 29.23 -38.10 34.88
C ALA A 178 27.72 -38.20 35.18
N ALA A 179 27.29 -37.76 36.36
CA ALA A 179 25.89 -37.68 36.76
C ALA A 179 25.04 -36.76 35.85
N GLN A 180 25.61 -35.65 35.36
CA GLN A 180 24.92 -34.77 34.39
C GLN A 180 24.69 -35.47 33.05
N ARG A 181 25.68 -36.23 32.55
CA ARG A 181 25.54 -37.00 31.31
C ARG A 181 24.49 -38.09 31.46
N GLU A 182 24.42 -38.72 32.62
CA GLU A 182 23.41 -39.72 32.92
C GLU A 182 21.98 -39.17 32.87
N LEU A 183 21.72 -37.98 33.42
CA LEU A 183 20.40 -37.33 33.29
C LEU A 183 20.06 -37.00 31.84
N GLN A 184 21.04 -36.54 31.06
CA GLN A 184 20.88 -36.26 29.63
C GLN A 184 20.57 -37.52 28.83
N GLU A 185 21.22 -38.65 29.15
CA GLU A 185 20.95 -39.95 28.50
C GLU A 185 19.55 -40.50 28.82
N ILE A 186 19.02 -40.23 30.02
CA ILE A 186 17.67 -40.65 30.41
C ILE A 186 16.60 -39.80 29.69
N ALA A 187 16.82 -38.48 29.63
CA ALA A 187 15.85 -37.52 29.12
C ALA A 187 15.62 -37.66 27.60
N SER A 188 14.49 -37.13 27.12
CA SER A 188 14.26 -36.96 25.68
C SER A 188 14.95 -35.70 25.15
N GLU A 189 15.28 -35.69 23.87
CA GLU A 189 15.79 -34.49 23.21
C GLU A 189 14.67 -33.47 22.93
N PRO A 190 14.92 -32.15 23.08
CA PRO A 190 16.17 -31.55 23.52
C PRO A 190 16.35 -31.66 25.05
N SER A 191 17.55 -32.04 25.49
CA SER A 191 17.83 -32.38 26.90
C SER A 191 17.71 -31.21 27.89
N ASP A 192 17.91 -29.96 27.45
CA ASP A 192 17.69 -28.75 28.25
C ASP A 192 16.22 -28.51 28.62
N GLU A 193 15.29 -29.06 27.83
CA GLU A 193 13.86 -29.01 28.12
C GLU A 193 13.37 -30.17 29.00
N HIS A 194 14.07 -31.31 29.00
CA HIS A 194 13.60 -32.54 29.65
C HIS A 194 14.40 -32.94 30.90
N VAL A 195 15.51 -32.26 31.19
CA VAL A 195 16.29 -32.43 32.42
C VAL A 195 15.93 -31.34 33.43
N PHE A 196 15.63 -31.75 34.65
CA PHE A 196 15.46 -30.86 35.79
C PHE A 196 16.47 -31.22 36.88
N ARG A 197 17.24 -30.25 37.35
CA ARG A 197 18.17 -30.43 38.46
C ARG A 197 17.73 -29.56 39.63
N VAL A 198 17.72 -30.15 40.82
CA VAL A 198 17.50 -29.43 42.08
C VAL A 198 18.57 -29.76 43.09
N ASP A 199 18.98 -28.74 43.83
CA ASP A 199 20.07 -28.86 44.80
C ASP A 199 19.69 -29.74 46.00
N ASN A 200 18.40 -29.85 46.33
CA ASN A 200 17.90 -30.71 47.39
C ASN A 200 16.42 -31.09 47.19
N PHE A 201 15.93 -32.01 48.03
CA PHE A 201 14.55 -32.49 47.97
C PHE A 201 13.49 -31.45 48.40
N ASP A 202 13.86 -30.36 49.07
CA ASP A 202 12.93 -29.26 49.37
C ASP A 202 12.64 -28.42 48.13
N ALA A 203 13.63 -28.25 47.25
CA ALA A 203 13.53 -27.51 46.00
C ALA A 203 12.65 -28.20 44.93
N LEU A 204 12.30 -29.48 45.11
CA LEU A 204 11.35 -30.20 44.24
C LEU A 204 9.99 -29.49 44.13
N GLN A 205 9.59 -28.72 45.15
CA GLN A 205 8.36 -27.92 45.09
C GLN A 205 8.39 -26.87 43.97
N GLY A 206 9.57 -26.30 43.68
CA GLY A 206 9.75 -25.28 42.62
C GLY A 206 9.68 -25.82 41.20
N ILE A 207 9.92 -27.12 40.99
CA ILE A 207 9.84 -27.75 39.66
C ILE A 207 8.39 -28.05 39.25
N GLN A 208 7.46 -28.20 40.21
CA GLN A 208 6.11 -28.68 39.93
C GLN A 208 5.38 -27.85 38.85
N SER A 209 5.46 -26.51 38.93
CA SER A 209 4.82 -25.62 37.95
C SER A 209 5.50 -25.69 36.59
N GLN A 210 6.84 -25.77 36.55
CA GLN A 210 7.60 -25.85 35.30
C GLN A 210 7.34 -27.17 34.57
N LEU A 211 7.29 -28.28 35.30
CA LEU A 211 7.01 -29.60 34.74
C LEU A 211 5.56 -29.67 34.23
N GLN A 212 4.61 -29.07 34.95
CA GLN A 212 3.23 -28.93 34.50
C GLN A 212 3.12 -28.12 33.21
N GLU A 213 3.78 -26.96 33.14
CA GLU A 213 3.81 -26.11 31.94
C GLU A 213 4.42 -26.83 30.73
N LYS A 214 5.54 -27.54 30.91
CA LYS A 214 6.18 -28.30 29.82
C LYS A 214 5.33 -29.48 29.34
N ILE A 215 4.67 -30.20 30.26
CA ILE A 215 3.75 -31.30 29.89
C ILE A 215 2.52 -30.76 29.14
N PHE A 216 1.97 -29.61 29.54
CA PHE A 216 0.89 -28.96 28.78
C PHE A 216 1.34 -28.42 27.43
N ALA A 217 2.58 -27.96 27.30
CA ALA A 217 3.15 -27.59 26.02
C ALA A 217 3.23 -28.80 25.07
N ILE A 218 3.51 -30.02 25.56
CA ILE A 218 3.49 -31.25 24.75
C ILE A 218 2.08 -31.54 24.22
N GLU A 219 1.06 -31.42 25.08
CA GLU A 219 -0.35 -31.59 24.70
C GLU A 219 -0.74 -30.62 23.56
N GLY A 220 -0.13 -29.42 23.54
CA GLY A 220 -0.30 -28.39 22.51
C GLY A 220 0.83 -28.27 21.48
N THR A 221 1.71 -29.26 21.28
CA THR A 221 2.80 -29.17 20.27
C THR A 221 2.93 -30.41 19.38
N GLN A 222 2.42 -31.57 19.80
CA GLN A 222 2.46 -32.77 18.96
C GLN A 222 1.14 -33.00 18.24
N SER A 223 0.96 -32.38 17.07
CA SER A 223 0.04 -32.91 16.05
C SER A 223 0.87 -33.46 14.89
N GLN A 224 0.46 -34.61 14.33
CA GLN A 224 1.00 -35.16 13.08
C GLN A 224 0.77 -34.22 11.85
N SER A 225 0.36 -32.96 12.07
CA SER A 225 -0.05 -31.98 11.06
C SER A 225 0.80 -30.70 11.02
N GLY A 226 1.92 -30.61 11.74
CA GLY A 226 2.92 -29.55 11.55
C GLY A 226 2.61 -28.17 12.17
N SER A 227 1.55 -28.02 12.98
CA SER A 227 1.32 -26.84 13.84
C SER A 227 1.13 -27.24 15.30
N SER A 228 1.62 -26.40 16.22
CA SER A 228 1.48 -26.58 17.67
C SER A 228 0.07 -26.21 18.15
N PHE A 229 -0.41 -25.00 17.83
CA PHE A 229 -1.75 -24.54 18.08
C PHE A 229 -2.54 -24.50 16.77
N GLN A 230 -3.76 -25.05 16.73
CA GLN A 230 -4.66 -24.97 15.58
C GLN A 230 -5.64 -23.82 15.72
N LEU A 231 -6.52 -23.85 16.72
CA LEU A 231 -7.60 -22.86 16.90
C LEU A 231 -7.79 -22.45 18.36
N GLU A 232 -7.00 -23.00 19.28
CA GLU A 232 -7.08 -22.77 20.72
C GLU A 232 -6.85 -21.29 21.09
N MET A 233 -6.12 -20.59 20.23
CA MET A 233 -5.79 -19.17 20.35
C MET A 233 -6.38 -18.35 19.19
N SER A 234 -7.42 -18.84 18.50
CA SER A 234 -7.90 -18.26 17.23
C SER A 234 -8.24 -16.77 17.33
N GLN A 235 -8.77 -16.32 18.48
CA GLN A 235 -9.23 -14.95 18.70
C GLN A 235 -10.20 -14.48 17.59
N GLU A 236 -11.14 -15.35 17.24
CA GLU A 236 -12.17 -15.05 16.23
C GLU A 236 -12.90 -13.72 16.49
N GLY A 237 -13.07 -12.91 15.44
CA GLY A 237 -13.69 -11.59 15.57
C GLY A 237 -12.72 -10.48 15.95
N PHE A 238 -11.41 -10.73 15.91
CA PHE A 238 -10.39 -9.69 16.09
C PHE A 238 -10.58 -8.54 15.09
N SER A 239 -10.88 -8.89 13.83
CA SER A 239 -11.46 -7.98 12.84
C SER A 239 -12.83 -8.50 12.41
N SER A 240 -13.69 -7.62 11.93
CA SER A 240 -15.02 -8.00 11.46
C SER A 240 -15.47 -7.14 10.29
N LEU A 241 -16.24 -7.76 9.39
CA LEU A 241 -16.68 -7.20 8.13
C LEU A 241 -18.01 -7.86 7.77
N LEU A 242 -18.92 -7.10 7.15
CA LEU A 242 -20.12 -7.65 6.52
C LEU A 242 -19.90 -7.71 5.00
N SER A 243 -19.93 -8.91 4.43
CA SER A 243 -19.86 -9.11 2.98
C SER A 243 -21.22 -9.53 2.42
N PRO A 244 -21.41 -9.46 1.08
CA PRO A 244 -22.61 -10.00 0.43
C PRO A 244 -22.86 -11.49 0.71
N ASP A 245 -21.80 -12.26 0.97
CA ASP A 245 -21.87 -13.70 1.26
C ASP A 245 -22.19 -14.00 2.74
N GLY A 246 -21.96 -13.02 3.64
CA GLY A 246 -22.21 -13.12 5.07
C GLY A 246 -21.17 -12.40 5.94
N PRO A 247 -21.26 -12.52 7.28
CA PRO A 247 -20.26 -11.98 8.18
C PRO A 247 -18.88 -12.66 8.00
N VAL A 248 -17.83 -11.84 7.97
CA VAL A 248 -16.44 -12.27 7.92
C VAL A 248 -15.74 -11.87 9.21
N LEU A 249 -15.10 -12.83 9.87
CA LEU A 249 -14.40 -12.62 11.14
C LEU A 249 -12.93 -13.00 11.05
N GLY A 250 -12.03 -12.09 11.41
CA GLY A 250 -10.60 -12.36 11.49
C GLY A 250 -10.26 -13.22 12.70
N ALA A 251 -9.39 -14.21 12.52
CA ALA A 251 -8.90 -15.12 13.54
C ALA A 251 -7.37 -15.11 13.55
N VAL A 252 -6.79 -14.11 14.20
CA VAL A 252 -5.34 -13.80 14.14
C VAL A 252 -4.44 -14.85 14.77
N GLY A 253 -4.92 -15.58 15.78
CA GLY A 253 -4.11 -16.56 16.50
C GLY A 253 -4.34 -18.01 16.05
N ALA A 254 -5.06 -18.21 14.94
CA ALA A 254 -5.22 -19.53 14.33
C ALA A 254 -3.87 -20.03 13.78
N TYR A 255 -3.61 -21.33 13.92
CA TYR A 255 -2.47 -22.05 13.37
C TYR A 255 -1.13 -21.37 13.68
N ASP A 256 -0.70 -21.38 14.95
CA ASP A 256 0.53 -20.72 15.42
C ASP A 256 0.63 -19.24 15.00
N TRP A 257 -0.48 -18.51 15.19
CA TRP A 257 -0.61 -17.10 14.81
C TRP A 257 -0.33 -16.82 13.32
N SER A 258 -0.42 -17.83 12.47
CA SER A 258 -0.43 -17.62 11.02
C SER A 258 -1.69 -16.89 10.58
N GLY A 259 -2.80 -17.20 11.24
CA GLY A 259 -4.06 -16.48 11.15
C GLY A 259 -4.90 -16.82 9.92
N GLY A 260 -6.03 -16.12 9.78
CA GLY A 260 -6.97 -16.30 8.69
C GLY A 260 -8.28 -15.56 8.95
N ILE A 261 -9.28 -15.85 8.12
CA ILE A 261 -10.64 -15.33 8.27
C ILE A 261 -11.66 -16.47 8.24
N TYR A 262 -12.72 -16.35 9.02
CA TYR A 262 -13.92 -17.17 8.91
C TYR A 262 -14.98 -16.44 8.10
N LEU A 263 -15.63 -17.15 7.18
CA LEU A 263 -16.80 -16.69 6.46
C LEU A 263 -18.04 -17.48 6.94
N TYR A 264 -19.00 -16.76 7.49
CA TYR A 264 -20.26 -17.32 7.99
C TYR A 264 -21.36 -17.14 6.93
N GLY A 265 -21.45 -18.10 6.01
CA GLY A 265 -22.47 -18.08 4.96
C GLY A 265 -23.87 -18.37 5.47
N SER A 266 -24.90 -17.83 4.80
CA SER A 266 -26.31 -18.09 5.15
C SER A 266 -26.65 -19.59 4.99
N GLY A 267 -26.76 -20.31 6.11
CA GLY A 267 -27.22 -21.71 6.15
C GLY A 267 -26.18 -22.78 5.78
N ARG A 268 -24.88 -22.45 5.78
CA ARG A 268 -23.77 -23.41 5.57
C ARG A 268 -22.84 -23.43 6.78
N GLU A 269 -22.10 -24.51 6.95
CA GLU A 269 -20.99 -24.54 7.92
C GLU A 269 -19.99 -23.40 7.62
N PRO A 270 -19.41 -22.77 8.66
CA PRO A 270 -18.48 -21.68 8.49
C PRO A 270 -17.22 -22.17 7.76
N SER A 271 -16.77 -21.42 6.75
CA SER A 271 -15.54 -21.72 6.02
C SER A 271 -14.38 -20.91 6.57
N PHE A 272 -13.28 -21.60 6.88
CA PHE A 272 -12.04 -20.94 7.27
C PHE A 272 -11.15 -20.74 6.04
N ILE A 273 -10.70 -19.51 5.81
CA ILE A 273 -9.87 -19.11 4.69
C ILE A 273 -8.51 -18.65 5.23
N ASN A 274 -7.45 -19.36 4.84
CA ASN A 274 -6.07 -19.05 5.18
C ASN A 274 -5.12 -19.24 3.99
N VAL A 275 -3.85 -18.88 4.17
CA VAL A 275 -2.79 -19.22 3.22
C VAL A 275 -2.45 -20.72 3.38
N SER A 276 -2.17 -21.41 2.27
CA SER A 276 -1.89 -22.87 2.26
C SER A 276 -0.95 -23.29 3.39
N ARG A 277 -1.31 -24.37 4.10
CA ARG A 277 -0.56 -24.98 5.22
C ARG A 277 0.91 -25.35 4.91
N THR A 278 1.32 -25.24 3.66
CA THR A 278 2.68 -25.55 3.18
C THR A 278 3.68 -24.40 3.36
N SER A 279 3.25 -23.19 3.74
CA SER A 279 4.15 -22.04 3.87
C SER A 279 4.45 -21.74 5.35
N THR A 280 5.59 -22.24 5.84
CA THR A 280 6.06 -22.02 7.22
C THR A 280 6.43 -20.55 7.51
N ASP A 281 6.50 -19.72 6.47
CA ASP A 281 6.81 -18.28 6.54
C ASP A 281 5.66 -17.42 7.09
N MET A 282 4.47 -18.00 7.24
CA MET A 282 3.29 -17.31 7.77
C MET A 282 3.15 -17.42 9.29
N ASN A 283 3.92 -18.23 9.99
CA ASN A 283 3.85 -18.31 11.46
C ASN A 283 4.06 -16.91 12.08
N ASP A 284 3.30 -16.59 13.12
CA ASP A 284 3.32 -15.28 13.79
C ASP A 284 3.02 -14.06 12.89
N ALA A 285 2.38 -14.26 11.73
CA ALA A 285 2.10 -13.19 10.77
C ALA A 285 0.86 -12.34 11.08
N TYR A 286 -0.06 -12.87 11.90
CA TYR A 286 -1.34 -12.25 12.26
C TYR A 286 -2.25 -11.99 11.04
N LEU A 287 -2.36 -12.95 10.12
CA LEU A 287 -3.33 -12.83 9.05
C LEU A 287 -4.75 -12.73 9.64
N GLY A 288 -5.55 -11.80 9.14
CA GLY A 288 -6.89 -11.53 9.69
C GLY A 288 -6.91 -10.37 10.69
N TYR A 289 -5.77 -9.70 10.91
CA TYR A 289 -5.70 -8.51 11.77
C TYR A 289 -6.60 -7.37 11.24
N SER A 290 -6.63 -7.22 9.91
CA SER A 290 -7.55 -6.35 9.20
C SER A 290 -8.15 -7.12 8.03
N SER A 291 -9.40 -6.82 7.69
CA SER A 291 -10.12 -7.47 6.58
C SER A 291 -10.99 -6.44 5.85
N GLN A 292 -11.08 -6.59 4.53
CA GLN A 292 -11.85 -5.68 3.68
C GLN A 292 -12.35 -6.42 2.43
N VAL A 293 -13.54 -6.04 1.93
CA VAL A 293 -14.07 -6.53 0.65
C VAL A 293 -13.58 -5.63 -0.47
N VAL A 294 -13.11 -6.23 -1.55
CA VAL A 294 -12.75 -5.56 -2.79
C VAL A 294 -13.66 -6.11 -3.88
N THR A 295 -14.42 -5.24 -4.55
CA THR A 295 -15.35 -5.63 -5.61
C THR A 295 -14.81 -5.17 -6.95
N VAL A 296 -14.71 -6.08 -7.92
CA VAL A 296 -14.27 -5.75 -9.29
C VAL A 296 -15.20 -6.46 -10.27
N ASN A 297 -15.86 -5.70 -11.15
CA ASN A 297 -16.82 -6.20 -12.14
C ASN A 297 -17.92 -7.10 -11.52
N GLY A 298 -18.42 -6.70 -10.34
CA GLY A 298 -19.43 -7.45 -9.60
C GLY A 298 -18.93 -8.73 -8.91
N GLN A 299 -17.62 -9.04 -8.96
CA GLN A 299 -17.02 -10.13 -8.18
C GLN A 299 -16.36 -9.58 -6.92
N SER A 300 -16.79 -10.05 -5.75
CA SER A 300 -16.18 -9.70 -4.47
C SER A 300 -15.01 -10.64 -4.14
N SER A 301 -13.91 -10.06 -3.67
CA SER A 301 -12.73 -10.74 -3.17
C SER A 301 -12.37 -10.21 -1.78
N TYR A 302 -11.72 -11.04 -0.97
CA TYR A 302 -11.35 -10.69 0.40
C TYR A 302 -9.88 -10.30 0.47
N MET A 303 -9.63 -9.07 0.92
CA MET A 303 -8.30 -8.55 1.18
C MET A 303 -8.03 -8.56 2.68
N VAL A 304 -6.93 -9.16 3.09
CA VAL A 304 -6.66 -9.48 4.50
C VAL A 304 -5.22 -9.12 4.85
N GLY A 305 -5.07 -8.33 5.91
CA GLY A 305 -3.77 -7.88 6.41
C GLY A 305 -3.12 -8.90 7.34
N ALA A 306 -1.80 -9.05 7.20
CA ALA A 306 -0.90 -9.83 8.05
C ALA A 306 0.28 -8.93 8.48
N PRO A 307 0.06 -7.98 9.40
CA PRO A 307 1.01 -6.90 9.69
C PRO A 307 2.31 -7.36 10.36
N ARG A 308 2.38 -8.59 10.86
CA ARG A 308 3.59 -9.17 11.45
C ARG A 308 4.34 -10.11 10.53
N TYR A 309 3.84 -10.38 9.33
CA TYR A 309 4.52 -11.25 8.36
C TYR A 309 5.97 -10.82 8.16
N GLN A 310 6.91 -11.71 8.50
CA GLN A 310 8.36 -11.46 8.47
C GLN A 310 8.77 -10.13 9.14
N HIS A 311 8.04 -9.74 10.19
CA HIS A 311 8.15 -8.47 10.92
C HIS A 311 8.03 -7.21 10.05
N THR A 312 7.60 -7.32 8.80
CA THR A 312 7.46 -6.21 7.86
C THR A 312 6.00 -5.91 7.56
N GLY A 313 5.20 -6.96 7.43
CA GLY A 313 3.79 -6.89 7.07
C GLY A 313 3.55 -7.26 5.61
N LYS A 314 2.38 -7.86 5.35
CA LYS A 314 1.89 -8.24 4.02
C LYS A 314 0.38 -8.08 3.99
N VAL A 315 -0.17 -7.89 2.79
CA VAL A 315 -1.60 -8.01 2.55
C VAL A 315 -1.84 -9.10 1.52
N VAL A 316 -2.82 -9.95 1.77
CA VAL A 316 -3.19 -11.07 0.91
C VAL A 316 -4.57 -10.80 0.33
N LEU A 317 -4.73 -10.97 -0.98
CA LEU A 317 -6.03 -11.04 -1.63
C LEU A 317 -6.31 -12.52 -1.88
N PHE A 318 -7.44 -13.04 -1.43
CA PHE A 318 -7.77 -14.45 -1.66
C PHE A 318 -8.21 -14.68 -3.11
N ARG A 319 -7.20 -14.75 -4.00
CA ARG A 319 -7.15 -15.16 -5.44
C ARG A 319 -5.76 -14.86 -6.05
N THR A 320 -5.00 -13.90 -5.49
CA THR A 320 -3.64 -13.52 -5.92
C THR A 320 -2.81 -13.04 -4.72
N GLN A 321 -1.52 -13.38 -4.66
CA GLN A 321 -0.66 -12.85 -3.59
C GLN A 321 -0.18 -11.43 -3.91
N TRP A 322 -0.26 -10.51 -2.94
CA TRP A 322 0.19 -9.12 -3.11
C TRP A 322 1.47 -8.82 -2.33
N LYS A 323 2.16 -7.77 -2.81
CA LYS A 323 3.56 -7.44 -2.54
C LYS A 323 3.81 -7.03 -1.07
N LYS A 324 5.00 -7.39 -0.60
CA LYS A 324 5.60 -7.07 0.71
C LYS A 324 6.07 -5.61 0.78
N GLU A 325 5.94 -4.96 1.95
CA GLU A 325 6.68 -3.72 2.26
C GLU A 325 8.02 -4.08 2.92
N GLU A 326 9.11 -3.35 2.63
CA GLU A 326 10.47 -3.75 3.04
C GLU A 326 10.91 -3.21 4.40
N LYS A 327 10.07 -2.44 5.11
CA LYS A 327 10.46 -1.83 6.40
C LYS A 327 9.96 -2.63 7.60
N VAL A 328 10.91 -3.20 8.33
CA VAL A 328 10.66 -3.95 9.56
C VAL A 328 9.98 -3.05 10.60
N GLY A 329 8.95 -3.57 11.26
CA GLY A 329 8.18 -2.90 12.30
C GLY A 329 7.19 -1.85 11.78
N SER A 330 6.98 -1.72 10.47
CA SER A 330 6.05 -0.73 9.89
C SER A 330 4.56 -1.08 10.07
N TYR A 331 4.29 -2.35 10.36
CA TYR A 331 2.94 -2.90 10.57
C TYR A 331 2.05 -2.75 9.32
N PHE A 332 2.65 -2.93 8.14
CA PHE A 332 1.96 -2.84 6.85
C PHE A 332 0.83 -3.85 6.73
N GLY A 333 -0.38 -3.38 6.42
CA GLY A 333 -1.59 -4.20 6.47
C GLY A 333 -2.28 -4.15 7.84
N GLY A 334 -1.87 -3.26 8.74
CA GLY A 334 -2.54 -3.05 10.02
C GLY A 334 -3.97 -2.50 9.86
N THR A 335 -4.21 -1.75 8.78
CA THR A 335 -5.52 -1.21 8.41
C THR A 335 -5.72 -1.28 6.91
N LEU A 336 -6.96 -1.49 6.48
CA LEU A 336 -7.37 -1.61 5.08
C LEU A 336 -8.63 -0.77 4.84
N CYS A 337 -8.66 -0.05 3.71
CA CYS A 337 -9.84 0.69 3.26
C CYS A 337 -10.01 0.48 1.75
N ALA A 338 -11.11 -0.13 1.34
CA ALA A 338 -11.55 -0.12 -0.05
C ALA A 338 -12.35 1.15 -0.27
N VAL A 339 -12.17 1.78 -1.43
CA VAL A 339 -12.82 3.04 -1.78
C VAL A 339 -13.35 2.94 -3.21
N ASP A 340 -14.64 3.15 -3.35
CA ASP A 340 -15.33 3.37 -4.62
C ASP A 340 -15.39 4.90 -4.86
N LEU A 341 -14.48 5.41 -5.71
CA LEU A 341 -14.28 6.84 -5.89
C LEU A 341 -15.34 7.47 -6.78
N ASP A 342 -15.79 6.78 -7.82
CA ASP A 342 -16.79 7.29 -8.77
C ASP A 342 -18.21 6.73 -8.54
N ARG A 343 -18.38 5.87 -7.54
CA ARG A 343 -19.66 5.31 -7.07
C ARG A 343 -20.33 4.42 -8.10
N ASP A 344 -19.53 3.69 -8.88
CA ASP A 344 -20.01 2.73 -9.87
C ASP A 344 -20.30 1.33 -9.27
N GLY A 345 -20.00 1.13 -7.98
CA GLY A 345 -20.15 -0.14 -7.26
C GLY A 345 -18.91 -1.04 -7.32
N ASN A 346 -17.84 -0.61 -7.99
CA ASN A 346 -16.54 -1.26 -8.02
C ASN A 346 -15.54 -0.53 -7.11
N THR A 347 -14.58 -1.27 -6.59
CA THR A 347 -13.48 -0.71 -5.79
C THR A 347 -12.41 -0.16 -6.72
N ASP A 348 -12.27 1.16 -6.75
CA ASP A 348 -11.24 1.87 -7.52
C ASP A 348 -9.87 1.83 -6.83
N LEU A 349 -9.88 2.10 -5.52
CA LEU A 349 -8.69 2.21 -4.71
C LEU A 349 -8.75 1.29 -3.50
N VAL A 350 -7.59 0.73 -3.16
CA VAL A 350 -7.37 0.13 -1.85
C VAL A 350 -6.23 0.86 -1.15
N LEU A 351 -6.51 1.32 0.05
CA LEU A 351 -5.56 1.96 0.95
C LEU A 351 -5.09 0.94 1.98
N ILE A 352 -3.77 0.83 2.11
CA ILE A 352 -3.12 -0.04 3.09
C ILE A 352 -2.34 0.83 4.08
N GLY A 353 -2.68 0.76 5.35
CA GLY A 353 -1.96 1.47 6.40
C GLY A 353 -0.72 0.71 6.89
N ALA A 354 0.34 1.47 7.14
CA ALA A 354 1.55 1.10 7.85
C ALA A 354 1.77 2.13 8.99
N PRO A 355 0.95 2.09 10.06
CA PRO A 355 0.90 3.16 11.05
C PRO A 355 2.18 3.31 11.86
N THR A 356 3.00 2.26 11.99
CA THR A 356 4.29 2.36 12.71
C THR A 356 5.47 2.52 11.76
N TYR A 357 5.21 2.82 10.48
CA TYR A 357 6.26 3.23 9.55
C TYR A 357 6.98 4.47 10.08
N TYR A 358 8.30 4.38 10.24
CA TYR A 358 9.07 5.44 10.87
C TYR A 358 10.00 6.14 9.88
N THR A 359 10.01 7.47 9.85
CA THR A 359 11.13 8.27 9.35
C THR A 359 11.46 9.35 10.38
N PRO A 360 12.65 9.98 10.30
CA PRO A 360 12.98 11.10 11.18
C PRO A 360 11.98 12.28 11.10
N LEU A 361 11.19 12.35 10.04
CA LEU A 361 10.28 13.46 9.76
C LEU A 361 8.80 13.06 9.89
N ASN A 362 8.42 11.81 9.67
CA ASN A 362 7.03 11.39 9.58
C ASN A 362 6.83 10.01 10.21
N GLY A 363 5.77 9.87 10.99
CA GLY A 363 5.32 8.63 11.62
C GLY A 363 4.02 8.14 11.01
N GLY A 364 4.06 6.95 10.46
CA GLY A 364 2.97 6.32 9.74
C GLY A 364 2.99 6.63 8.24
N ARG A 365 2.39 5.73 7.47
CA ARG A 365 2.27 5.81 6.02
C ARG A 365 1.00 5.09 5.59
N VAL A 366 0.39 5.55 4.49
CA VAL A 366 -0.67 4.84 3.79
C VAL A 366 -0.26 4.62 2.35
N CYS A 367 -0.36 3.40 1.85
CA CYS A 367 -0.02 3.00 0.49
C CYS A 367 -1.30 2.85 -0.34
N ILE A 368 -1.32 3.41 -1.54
CA ILE A 368 -2.41 3.26 -2.51
C ILE A 368 -2.04 2.14 -3.48
N CYS A 369 -2.78 1.03 -3.45
CA CYS A 369 -2.50 -0.19 -4.22
C CYS A 369 -2.43 0.06 -5.74
N SER A 370 -3.40 0.76 -6.31
CA SER A 370 -3.55 0.92 -7.76
C SER A 370 -2.42 1.76 -8.40
N HIS A 371 -1.72 2.57 -7.61
CA HIS A 371 -0.81 3.61 -8.13
C HIS A 371 0.62 3.56 -7.58
N ARG A 372 0.92 2.66 -6.62
CA ARG A 372 2.18 2.66 -5.85
C ARG A 372 2.54 4.04 -5.26
N ARG A 373 1.52 4.87 -5.02
CA ARG A 373 1.65 6.17 -4.36
C ARG A 373 1.52 5.99 -2.86
N THR A 374 2.18 6.85 -2.10
CA THR A 374 2.14 6.84 -0.64
C THR A 374 1.65 8.17 -0.12
N LEU A 375 0.75 8.11 0.86
CA LEU A 375 0.29 9.24 1.66
C LEU A 375 1.02 9.23 3.01
N GLN A 376 1.25 10.42 3.55
CA GLN A 376 1.98 10.66 4.79
C GLN A 376 1.29 11.81 5.55
N GLY A 377 1.43 11.80 6.88
CA GLY A 377 0.94 12.88 7.74
C GLY A 377 1.85 14.10 7.73
N GLN A 378 1.64 15.01 8.68
CA GLN A 378 2.40 16.25 8.78
C GLN A 378 3.88 15.98 9.11
N THR A 379 4.77 16.71 8.44
CA THR A 379 6.21 16.66 8.70
C THR A 379 6.53 17.18 10.10
N GLY A 380 7.47 16.52 10.78
CA GLY A 380 7.84 16.78 12.19
C GLY A 380 7.16 15.85 13.20
N GLN A 381 6.26 14.98 12.75
CA GLN A 381 5.49 14.07 13.62
C GLN A 381 5.97 12.62 13.49
N ALA A 382 7.22 12.35 13.87
CA ALA A 382 7.90 11.06 13.64
C ALA A 382 7.19 9.83 14.26
N PHE A 383 6.33 10.04 15.26
CA PHE A 383 5.55 8.98 15.92
C PHE A 383 4.03 9.16 15.75
N GLY A 384 3.59 9.98 14.79
CA GLY A 384 2.19 10.40 14.62
C GLY A 384 1.18 9.28 14.35
N ARG A 385 1.65 8.11 13.92
CA ARG A 385 0.86 6.95 13.51
C ARG A 385 -0.20 7.25 12.43
N PHE A 386 0.18 8.04 11.43
CA PHE A 386 -0.65 8.28 10.26
C PHE A 386 -1.04 6.95 9.57
N GLY A 387 -2.33 6.75 9.32
CA GLY A 387 -2.86 5.50 8.78
C GLY A 387 -3.31 4.48 9.83
N ALA A 388 -3.34 4.85 11.12
CA ALA A 388 -3.82 3.97 12.19
C ALA A 388 -5.32 3.67 12.12
N SER A 389 -6.08 4.53 11.44
CA SER A 389 -7.48 4.31 11.09
C SER A 389 -7.77 4.99 9.76
N MET A 390 -8.69 4.44 8.98
CA MET A 390 -9.09 4.96 7.67
C MET A 390 -10.57 4.63 7.44
N SER A 391 -11.29 5.54 6.78
CA SER A 391 -12.68 5.31 6.37
C SER A 391 -12.96 6.06 5.09
N GLU A 392 -13.74 5.44 4.21
CA GLU A 392 -14.55 6.15 3.23
C GLU A 392 -15.53 7.06 3.99
N ILE A 393 -15.67 8.32 3.56
CA ILE A 393 -16.54 9.30 4.22
C ILE A 393 -17.62 9.87 3.30
N GLY A 394 -17.79 9.31 2.11
CA GLY A 394 -18.68 9.84 1.09
C GLY A 394 -18.15 11.12 0.44
N ASP A 395 -19.00 11.79 -0.33
CA ASP A 395 -18.67 13.02 -1.07
C ASP A 395 -19.04 14.19 -0.19
N ILE A 396 -18.05 14.73 0.52
CA ILE A 396 -18.23 15.90 1.38
C ILE A 396 -18.00 17.20 0.61
N SER A 397 -17.36 17.14 -0.56
CA SER A 397 -17.02 18.31 -1.38
C SER A 397 -18.14 18.74 -2.34
N GLY A 398 -19.01 17.79 -2.71
CA GLY A 398 -20.06 17.94 -3.71
C GLY A 398 -19.55 17.90 -5.16
N ASP A 399 -18.39 17.28 -5.41
CA ASP A 399 -17.80 17.13 -6.74
C ASP A 399 -18.22 15.83 -7.44
N GLY A 400 -19.04 15.02 -6.77
CA GLY A 400 -19.51 13.72 -7.25
C GLY A 400 -18.54 12.58 -6.96
N ARG A 401 -17.46 12.80 -6.20
CA ARG A 401 -16.47 11.78 -5.87
C ARG A 401 -16.43 11.50 -4.38
N THR A 402 -16.11 10.26 -4.05
CA THR A 402 -15.96 9.85 -2.68
C THR A 402 -14.65 10.36 -2.10
N ASP A 403 -14.72 10.90 -0.88
CA ASP A 403 -13.60 11.39 -0.09
C ASP A 403 -13.20 10.38 0.99
N VAL A 404 -11.98 10.52 1.51
CA VAL A 404 -11.40 9.60 2.50
C VAL A 404 -10.89 10.35 3.73
N ALA A 405 -11.15 9.79 4.91
CA ALA A 405 -10.57 10.24 6.16
C ALA A 405 -9.47 9.29 6.65
N ILE A 406 -8.34 9.85 7.10
CA ILE A 406 -7.19 9.12 7.64
C ILE A 406 -6.81 9.68 9.02
N GLY A 407 -6.71 8.79 10.00
CA GLY A 407 -6.38 9.13 11.38
C GLY A 407 -4.88 9.06 11.67
N ALA A 408 -4.40 10.00 12.48
CA ALA A 408 -3.04 10.06 13.00
C ALA A 408 -3.09 10.34 14.52
N PRO A 409 -3.51 9.35 15.33
CA PRO A 409 -3.88 9.57 16.74
C PRO A 409 -2.71 9.96 17.64
N MET A 410 -1.47 9.76 17.21
CA MET A 410 -0.29 10.09 18.01
C MET A 410 0.39 11.41 17.62
N GLU A 411 -0.14 12.13 16.63
CA GLU A 411 0.37 13.46 16.29
C GLU A 411 0.10 14.48 17.39
N ASN A 412 0.89 15.56 17.38
CA ASN A 412 0.76 16.70 18.30
C ASN A 412 0.81 16.23 19.77
N ASP A 413 1.85 15.50 20.16
CA ASP A 413 2.02 14.96 21.51
C ASP A 413 0.85 14.08 21.98
N ASN A 414 0.44 13.12 21.14
CA ASN A 414 -0.69 12.22 21.39
C ASN A 414 -2.06 12.89 21.50
N ARG A 415 -2.20 14.15 21.06
CA ARG A 415 -3.52 14.80 20.90
C ARG A 415 -4.32 14.18 19.77
N GLY A 416 -3.62 13.80 18.71
CA GLY A 416 -4.17 13.19 17.51
C GLY A 416 -4.67 14.20 16.48
N ALA A 417 -4.75 13.76 15.24
CA ALA A 417 -5.22 14.53 14.09
C ALA A 417 -6.03 13.66 13.14
N LEU A 418 -6.90 14.31 12.37
CA LEU A 418 -7.67 13.73 11.28
C LEU A 418 -7.33 14.46 9.98
N TYR A 419 -7.10 13.69 8.92
CA TYR A 419 -6.84 14.19 7.58
C TYR A 419 -7.98 13.80 6.66
N ILE A 420 -8.45 14.74 5.86
CA ILE A 420 -9.44 14.53 4.82
C ILE A 420 -8.77 14.71 3.47
N PHE A 421 -8.89 13.70 2.61
CA PHE A 421 -8.39 13.69 1.25
C PHE A 421 -9.57 13.63 0.29
N HIS A 422 -9.61 14.56 -0.67
CA HIS A 422 -10.69 14.58 -1.65
C HIS A 422 -10.43 13.63 -2.81
N GLY A 423 -11.49 13.08 -3.40
CA GLY A 423 -11.41 12.35 -4.65
C GLY A 423 -11.06 13.27 -5.82
N GLU A 424 -10.16 12.86 -6.73
CA GLU A 424 -9.82 13.62 -7.93
C GLU A 424 -10.19 12.87 -9.21
N LYS A 425 -10.61 13.62 -10.23
CA LYS A 425 -10.80 13.14 -11.61
C LYS A 425 -9.43 12.88 -12.24
N GLY A 426 -8.84 11.73 -11.93
CA GLY A 426 -7.66 11.24 -12.62
C GLY A 426 -7.94 11.00 -14.10
N ALA A 427 -6.88 10.93 -14.93
CA ALA A 427 -7.03 10.49 -16.32
C ALA A 427 -7.57 9.05 -16.31
N ALA A 428 -8.79 8.86 -16.84
CA ALA A 428 -9.40 7.54 -16.98
C ALA A 428 -8.39 6.54 -17.58
N PRO A 429 -8.28 5.32 -17.04
CA PRO A 429 -9.18 4.66 -16.10
C PRO A 429 -8.76 4.76 -14.62
N PHE A 430 -8.01 5.79 -14.21
CA PHE A 430 -7.30 5.78 -12.92
C PHE A 430 -7.65 6.98 -12.02
N PRO A 431 -8.72 6.89 -11.21
CA PRO A 431 -9.08 7.94 -10.25
C PRO A 431 -8.04 8.03 -9.11
N SER A 432 -7.86 9.22 -8.52
CA SER A 432 -6.81 9.49 -7.51
C SER A 432 -7.36 10.26 -6.31
N LEU A 433 -6.50 10.48 -5.31
CA LEU A 433 -6.79 11.34 -4.17
C LEU A 433 -5.94 12.62 -4.27
N THR A 434 -6.44 13.72 -3.70
CA THR A 434 -5.75 15.02 -3.67
C THR A 434 -4.31 14.90 -3.17
N PRO A 435 -3.35 15.65 -3.74
CA PRO A 435 -1.97 15.69 -3.28
C PRO A 435 -1.84 16.05 -1.79
N LEU A 436 -0.80 15.51 -1.15
CA LEU A 436 -0.41 15.78 0.24
C LEU A 436 -0.30 17.27 0.62
N SER A 437 -0.18 18.17 -0.34
CA SER A 437 -0.02 19.62 -0.11
C SER A 437 -1.32 20.35 0.25
N ALA A 438 -2.49 19.69 0.17
CA ALA A 438 -3.78 20.33 0.39
C ALA A 438 -4.86 19.52 1.18
N PRO A 439 -4.56 18.51 2.03
CA PRO A 439 -5.62 17.86 2.79
C PRO A 439 -6.17 18.80 3.88
N GLN A 440 -7.49 18.79 4.09
CA GLN A 440 -8.05 19.42 5.28
C GLN A 440 -7.59 18.61 6.50
N ARG A 441 -6.92 19.30 7.44
CA ARG A 441 -6.42 18.72 8.68
C ARG A 441 -7.17 19.28 9.89
N ILE A 442 -7.68 18.38 10.72
CA ILE A 442 -8.41 18.70 11.95
C ILE A 442 -7.60 18.18 13.12
N GLU A 443 -7.12 19.08 13.98
CA GLU A 443 -6.36 18.70 15.17
C GLU A 443 -7.27 18.41 16.37
N GLY A 444 -6.93 17.40 17.16
CA GLY A 444 -7.58 17.15 18.45
C GLY A 444 -7.40 18.31 19.45
N SER A 445 -6.37 19.14 19.27
CA SER A 445 -6.06 20.34 20.07
C SER A 445 -7.08 21.46 19.91
N LEU A 446 -7.80 21.51 18.77
CA LEU A 446 -8.81 22.53 18.49
C LEU A 446 -10.04 22.38 19.40
N PHE A 447 -10.22 21.19 19.99
CA PHE A 447 -11.35 20.92 20.86
C PHE A 447 -11.03 21.30 22.31
N PRO A 448 -11.97 21.99 23.01
CA PRO A 448 -11.76 22.42 24.40
C PRO A 448 -11.47 21.28 25.39
N SER A 449 -11.92 20.06 25.06
CA SER A 449 -11.83 18.87 25.91
C SER A 449 -10.43 18.29 26.06
N ARG A 450 -9.39 18.89 25.45
CA ARG A 450 -8.00 18.41 25.51
C ARG A 450 -7.90 16.93 25.13
N LEU A 451 -8.37 16.61 23.93
CA LEU A 451 -8.44 15.24 23.42
C LEU A 451 -7.09 14.54 23.45
N HIS A 452 -7.14 13.21 23.58
CA HIS A 452 -6.01 12.32 23.40
C HIS A 452 -6.40 11.22 22.42
N TYR A 453 -5.47 10.80 21.56
CA TYR A 453 -5.68 9.79 20.53
C TYR A 453 -6.86 10.10 19.58
N PHE A 454 -7.12 11.38 19.32
CA PHE A 454 -8.14 11.78 18.35
C PHE A 454 -7.82 11.23 16.96
N GLY A 455 -8.77 10.49 16.36
CA GLY A 455 -8.54 9.78 15.10
C GLY A 455 -8.04 8.35 15.28
N GLN A 456 -8.14 7.75 16.47
CA GLN A 456 -7.78 6.33 16.67
C GLN A 456 -8.77 5.36 16.01
N ALA A 457 -10.01 5.80 15.78
CA ALA A 457 -11.05 5.07 15.07
C ALA A 457 -11.90 6.07 14.27
N ILE A 458 -12.29 5.71 13.06
CA ILE A 458 -13.08 6.56 12.17
C ILE A 458 -14.18 5.70 11.55
N SER A 459 -15.37 6.26 11.44
CA SER A 459 -16.45 5.74 10.62
C SER A 459 -17.20 6.92 10.00
N GLY A 460 -17.40 6.92 8.69
CA GLY A 460 -18.12 7.98 7.99
C GLY A 460 -18.95 7.47 6.82
N GLY A 461 -19.48 8.41 6.03
CA GLY A 461 -20.28 8.12 4.84
C GLY A 461 -21.78 7.96 5.10
N THR A 462 -22.22 8.06 6.35
CA THR A 462 -23.65 8.04 6.72
C THR A 462 -24.09 9.38 7.27
N ASP A 463 -25.28 9.83 6.89
CA ASP A 463 -25.94 11.00 7.48
C ASP A 463 -26.60 10.62 8.82
N LEU A 464 -26.04 11.13 9.91
CA LEU A 464 -26.53 10.92 11.28
C LEU A 464 -27.30 12.15 11.79
N THR A 465 -27.08 13.33 11.21
CA THR A 465 -27.72 14.60 11.59
C THR A 465 -29.00 14.90 10.82
N ARG A 466 -29.33 14.08 9.81
CA ARG A 466 -30.50 14.16 8.94
C ARG A 466 -30.57 15.45 8.12
N ASP A 467 -29.43 16.00 7.75
CA ASP A 467 -29.35 17.15 6.84
C ASP A 467 -29.10 16.75 5.38
N GLY A 468 -28.89 15.46 5.12
CA GLY A 468 -28.61 14.89 3.80
C GLY A 468 -27.13 14.91 3.43
N LEU A 469 -26.24 15.38 4.32
CA LEU A 469 -24.80 15.33 4.12
C LEU A 469 -24.19 14.17 4.92
N PRO A 470 -23.11 13.53 4.42
CA PRO A 470 -22.45 12.48 5.18
C PRO A 470 -21.71 13.07 6.39
N ASP A 471 -21.85 12.42 7.54
CA ASP A 471 -21.16 12.77 8.78
C ASP A 471 -19.97 11.84 9.05
N ILE A 472 -19.07 12.28 9.95
CA ILE A 472 -17.87 11.55 10.34
C ILE A 472 -17.85 11.36 11.86
N ALA A 473 -17.90 10.12 12.32
CA ALA A 473 -17.67 9.75 13.71
C ALA A 473 -16.18 9.47 13.94
N VAL A 474 -15.59 10.15 14.93
CA VAL A 474 -14.16 10.06 15.25
C VAL A 474 -13.97 9.68 16.71
N GLY A 475 -13.28 8.55 16.92
CA GLY A 475 -12.90 8.06 18.24
C GLY A 475 -11.70 8.81 18.81
N ALA A 476 -11.75 9.04 20.12
CA ALA A 476 -10.67 9.54 20.95
C ALA A 476 -10.67 8.76 22.27
N GLN A 477 -9.66 8.99 23.12
CA GLN A 477 -9.59 8.34 24.43
C GLN A 477 -10.78 8.77 25.31
N GLY A 478 -11.69 7.83 25.58
CA GLY A 478 -12.87 8.05 26.42
C GLY A 478 -13.97 8.91 25.79
N GLN A 479 -13.86 9.28 24.51
CA GLN A 479 -14.82 10.16 23.83
C GLN A 479 -15.02 9.73 22.37
N VAL A 480 -16.20 10.02 21.82
CA VAL A 480 -16.50 9.94 20.38
C VAL A 480 -17.06 11.28 19.95
N LEU A 481 -16.49 11.85 18.88
CA LEU A 481 -16.93 13.11 18.31
C LEU A 481 -17.69 12.82 17.01
N LEU A 482 -18.83 13.49 16.83
CA LEU A 482 -19.55 13.49 15.57
C LEU A 482 -19.28 14.82 14.85
N LEU A 483 -18.53 14.76 13.76
CA LEU A 483 -18.24 15.90 12.90
C LEU A 483 -19.24 15.90 11.75
N ARG A 484 -19.92 17.03 11.58
CA ARG A 484 -20.89 17.21 10.50
C ARG A 484 -20.30 17.94 9.31
N SER A 485 -20.67 17.49 8.13
CA SER A 485 -20.29 18.15 6.88
C SER A 485 -21.08 19.45 6.69
N ARG A 486 -20.58 20.34 5.83
CA ARG A 486 -21.19 21.66 5.57
C ARG A 486 -21.64 21.74 4.11
N PRO A 487 -22.76 22.41 3.78
CA PRO A 487 -23.15 22.63 2.40
C PRO A 487 -22.08 23.43 1.66
N VAL A 488 -21.66 22.94 0.50
CA VAL A 488 -20.64 23.59 -0.32
C VAL A 488 -21.30 24.39 -1.44
N LEU A 489 -20.93 25.67 -1.56
CA LEU A 489 -21.43 26.60 -2.57
C LEU A 489 -20.32 26.96 -3.56
N ARG A 490 -20.64 26.96 -4.85
CA ARG A 490 -19.76 27.42 -5.93
C ARG A 490 -20.26 28.76 -6.45
N VAL A 491 -19.35 29.70 -6.66
CA VAL A 491 -19.68 31.06 -7.12
C VAL A 491 -19.02 31.33 -8.46
N GLY A 492 -19.83 31.48 -9.50
CA GLY A 492 -19.42 31.95 -10.82
C GLY A 492 -19.53 33.47 -10.92
N VAL A 493 -18.47 34.13 -11.39
CA VAL A 493 -18.43 35.58 -11.59
C VAL A 493 -18.32 35.90 -13.08
N SER A 494 -19.16 36.81 -13.58
CA SER A 494 -19.07 37.32 -14.95
C SER A 494 -19.12 38.85 -14.96
N ILE A 495 -18.18 39.47 -15.69
CA ILE A 495 -18.08 40.93 -15.85
C ILE A 495 -18.31 41.26 -17.33
N SER A 496 -19.20 42.21 -17.62
CA SER A 496 -19.49 42.67 -18.97
C SER A 496 -19.58 44.21 -19.01
N PHE A 497 -19.25 44.81 -20.16
CA PHE A 497 -19.21 46.28 -20.30
C PHE A 497 -20.15 46.76 -21.40
N GLN A 498 -20.82 47.88 -21.16
CA GLN A 498 -21.75 48.53 -22.09
C GLN A 498 -21.50 50.05 -22.14
N PRO A 499 -21.00 50.60 -23.25
CA PRO A 499 -20.52 49.90 -24.46
C PRO A 499 -19.22 49.10 -24.19
N PRO A 500 -18.92 48.06 -25.01
CA PRO A 500 -17.71 47.23 -24.86
C PRO A 500 -16.41 47.99 -25.20
N THR A 501 -16.53 49.08 -25.96
CA THR A 501 -15.46 50.03 -26.28
C THR A 501 -15.91 51.43 -25.88
N ILE A 502 -15.10 52.14 -25.11
CA ILE A 502 -15.35 53.53 -24.71
C ILE A 502 -15.30 54.39 -25.99
N PRO A 503 -16.31 55.22 -26.29
CA PRO A 503 -16.26 56.06 -27.48
C PRO A 503 -15.26 57.21 -27.30
N THR A 504 -14.64 57.70 -28.38
CA THR A 504 -13.72 58.86 -28.36
C THR A 504 -14.40 60.13 -27.85
N SER A 505 -15.72 60.24 -28.04
CA SER A 505 -16.54 61.32 -27.47
C SER A 505 -16.54 61.36 -25.95
N ALA A 506 -16.24 60.24 -25.27
CA ALA A 506 -16.18 60.18 -23.82
C ALA A 506 -14.92 60.84 -23.23
N PHE A 507 -13.88 61.11 -24.03
CA PHE A 507 -12.61 61.69 -23.56
C PHE A 507 -11.91 62.61 -24.59
N ASN A 508 -12.66 63.45 -25.32
CA ASN A 508 -12.07 64.42 -26.25
C ASN A 508 -11.44 65.60 -25.48
N CYS A 509 -10.10 65.62 -25.38
CA CYS A 509 -9.36 66.53 -24.49
C CYS A 509 -9.06 67.91 -25.09
N GLN A 510 -9.87 68.41 -26.02
CA GLN A 510 -9.73 69.76 -26.57
C GLN A 510 -10.12 70.82 -25.52
N GLY A 511 -9.18 71.19 -24.65
CA GLY A 511 -9.27 72.37 -23.78
C GLY A 511 -9.90 72.18 -22.39
N GLN A 512 -10.23 70.95 -21.97
CA GLN A 512 -10.71 70.64 -20.61
C GLN A 512 -9.90 69.53 -19.96
N GLU A 513 -9.25 69.81 -18.81
CA GLU A 513 -8.44 68.82 -18.07
C GLU A 513 -9.28 67.88 -17.18
N GLN A 514 -10.50 68.28 -16.80
CA GLN A 514 -11.42 67.48 -15.99
C GLN A 514 -12.60 67.00 -16.84
N LEU A 515 -12.71 65.69 -16.99
CA LEU A 515 -13.87 65.01 -17.58
C LEU A 515 -14.58 64.27 -16.44
N ASN A 516 -15.91 64.34 -16.39
CA ASN A 516 -16.73 63.50 -15.50
C ASN A 516 -17.84 62.83 -16.34
N THR A 517 -17.51 62.55 -17.59
CA THR A 517 -18.37 61.91 -18.57
C THR A 517 -18.47 60.42 -18.29
N GLU A 518 -19.69 59.89 -18.41
CA GLU A 518 -19.94 58.45 -18.34
C GLU A 518 -19.28 57.78 -19.55
N ALA A 519 -18.26 56.95 -19.31
CA ALA A 519 -17.47 56.31 -20.34
C ALA A 519 -17.97 54.89 -20.68
N SER A 520 -18.38 54.12 -19.66
CA SER A 520 -18.98 52.79 -19.83
C SER A 520 -19.71 52.36 -18.56
N ARG A 521 -20.56 51.33 -18.66
CA ARG A 521 -21.18 50.63 -17.53
C ARG A 521 -20.61 49.23 -17.41
N ALA A 522 -20.12 48.86 -16.23
CA ALA A 522 -19.74 47.49 -15.90
C ALA A 522 -20.90 46.77 -15.22
N ASN A 523 -21.43 45.72 -15.85
CA ASN A 523 -22.40 44.82 -15.26
C ASN A 523 -21.67 43.59 -14.69
N VAL A 524 -21.72 43.45 -13.37
CA VAL A 524 -21.06 42.40 -12.60
C VAL A 524 -22.11 41.45 -12.07
N CYS A 525 -22.06 40.18 -12.49
CA CYS A 525 -22.99 39.15 -12.05
C CYS A 525 -22.30 38.08 -11.20
N PHE A 526 -22.94 37.74 -10.08
CA PHE A 526 -22.62 36.58 -9.27
C PHE A 526 -23.67 35.50 -9.50
N THR A 527 -23.23 34.28 -9.78
CA THR A 527 -24.09 33.10 -9.91
C THR A 527 -23.70 32.13 -8.81
N VAL A 528 -24.57 31.95 -7.82
CA VAL A 528 -24.33 31.01 -6.71
C VAL A 528 -25.04 29.70 -7.03
N THR A 529 -24.28 28.63 -7.10
CA THR A 529 -24.77 27.27 -7.24
C THR A 529 -24.36 26.44 -6.04
N LYS A 530 -25.08 25.37 -5.80
CA LYS A 530 -24.79 24.43 -4.72
C LYS A 530 -24.12 23.20 -5.31
N SER A 531 -23.00 22.79 -4.72
CA SER A 531 -22.25 21.60 -5.17
C SER A 531 -22.76 20.34 -4.47
N THR A 532 -23.01 20.42 -3.15
CA THR A 532 -23.45 19.26 -2.37
C THR A 532 -24.92 18.92 -2.59
N MET A 533 -25.21 17.63 -2.73
CA MET A 533 -26.58 17.10 -2.72
C MET A 533 -27.02 16.91 -1.26
N ASP A 534 -27.91 17.77 -0.77
CA ASP A 534 -28.43 17.70 0.60
C ASP A 534 -29.95 17.97 0.66
N SER A 535 -30.56 17.76 1.83
CA SER A 535 -32.01 17.87 2.04
C SER A 535 -32.50 19.29 2.42
N LEU A 536 -31.60 20.27 2.51
CA LEU A 536 -31.86 21.61 3.03
C LEU A 536 -32.55 22.54 2.02
N GLY A 537 -32.80 22.06 0.80
CA GLY A 537 -33.51 22.78 -0.27
C GLY A 537 -32.79 24.04 -0.76
N ILE A 538 -33.57 24.99 -1.32
CA ILE A 538 -33.09 26.24 -1.95
C ILE A 538 -32.98 27.40 -0.93
N ARG A 539 -33.45 27.21 0.31
CA ARG A 539 -33.50 28.26 1.36
C ARG A 539 -32.15 28.52 2.04
N ILE A 540 -31.07 28.43 1.25
CA ILE A 540 -29.72 28.75 1.67
C ILE A 540 -29.41 30.15 1.17
N SER A 541 -29.03 31.05 2.08
CA SER A 541 -28.59 32.39 1.75
C SER A 541 -27.14 32.60 2.17
N SER A 542 -26.43 33.42 1.40
CA SER A 542 -25.07 33.82 1.70
C SER A 542 -24.88 35.31 1.48
N THR A 543 -23.89 35.85 2.18
CA THR A 543 -23.47 37.24 2.07
C THR A 543 -22.11 37.27 1.37
N ILE A 544 -22.08 37.86 0.18
CA ILE A 544 -20.84 38.08 -0.59
C ILE A 544 -20.35 39.51 -0.32
N GLN A 545 -19.14 39.63 0.23
CA GLN A 545 -18.43 40.90 0.32
C GLN A 545 -17.42 40.96 -0.82
N TYR A 546 -17.47 42.02 -1.64
CA TYR A 546 -16.59 42.14 -2.79
C TYR A 546 -16.03 43.55 -2.95
N SER A 547 -14.84 43.59 -3.52
CA SER A 547 -14.12 44.81 -3.87
C SER A 547 -13.89 44.86 -5.37
N LEU A 548 -14.16 46.03 -5.94
CA LEU A 548 -13.94 46.37 -7.32
C LEU A 548 -12.83 47.42 -7.41
N ALA A 549 -11.86 47.22 -8.28
CA ALA A 549 -10.77 48.17 -8.50
C ALA A 549 -10.57 48.41 -10.00
N LEU A 550 -10.60 49.68 -10.41
CA LEU A 550 -10.29 50.13 -11.76
C LEU A 550 -8.80 50.45 -11.89
N ASP A 551 -8.17 49.93 -12.95
CA ASP A 551 -6.74 50.05 -13.25
C ASP A 551 -5.81 49.72 -12.05
N PRO A 552 -6.01 48.56 -11.39
CA PRO A 552 -5.22 48.19 -10.22
C PRO A 552 -3.73 48.07 -10.60
N GLY A 553 -2.86 48.72 -9.81
CA GLY A 553 -1.41 48.70 -10.02
C GLY A 553 -0.86 49.78 -10.94
N ARG A 554 -1.70 50.66 -11.52
CA ARG A 554 -1.23 51.85 -12.23
C ARG A 554 -0.86 52.98 -11.26
N ARG A 555 0.19 53.75 -11.61
CA ARG A 555 0.57 54.97 -10.88
C ARG A 555 -0.46 56.10 -11.03
N LYS A 556 -0.99 56.27 -12.24
CA LYS A 556 -2.11 57.19 -12.54
C LYS A 556 -3.32 56.35 -12.92
N ILE A 557 -4.39 56.45 -12.13
CA ILE A 557 -5.63 55.70 -12.36
C ILE A 557 -6.51 56.51 -13.33
N ARG A 558 -6.90 55.89 -14.45
CA ARG A 558 -7.60 56.58 -15.54
C ARG A 558 -9.12 56.61 -15.39
N ALA A 559 -9.68 55.75 -14.55
CA ALA A 559 -11.13 55.58 -14.41
C ALA A 559 -11.56 55.52 -12.95
N ALA A 560 -12.77 55.99 -12.68
CA ALA A 560 -13.38 55.97 -11.36
C ALA A 560 -14.82 55.46 -11.43
N PHE A 561 -15.32 54.99 -10.29
CA PHE A 561 -16.73 54.70 -10.09
C PHE A 561 -17.43 55.97 -9.60
N ASP A 562 -18.21 56.62 -10.47
CA ASP A 562 -18.91 57.88 -10.17
C ASP A 562 -18.00 58.88 -9.40
N ALA A 563 -18.49 59.48 -8.30
CA ALA A 563 -17.73 60.36 -7.41
C ALA A 563 -17.03 59.62 -6.24
N THR A 564 -17.09 58.29 -6.20
CA THR A 564 -16.58 57.48 -5.07
C THR A 564 -15.12 57.09 -5.18
N GLY A 565 -14.50 57.30 -6.35
CA GLY A 565 -13.11 56.99 -6.63
C GLY A 565 -12.91 55.65 -7.36
N PRO A 566 -11.66 55.17 -7.49
CA PRO A 566 -11.30 54.03 -8.34
C PRO A 566 -11.50 52.65 -7.69
N VAL A 567 -11.79 52.62 -6.39
CA VAL A 567 -11.99 51.39 -5.62
C VAL A 567 -13.32 51.47 -4.90
N LEU A 568 -14.07 50.37 -4.91
CA LEU A 568 -15.41 50.30 -4.38
C LEU A 568 -15.61 48.97 -3.65
N ILE A 569 -16.16 49.03 -2.44
CA ILE A 569 -16.47 47.85 -1.62
C ILE A 569 -17.99 47.76 -1.47
N ARG A 570 -18.54 46.56 -1.67
CA ARG A 570 -19.98 46.29 -1.57
C ARG A 570 -20.23 44.96 -0.89
N GLU A 571 -21.46 44.84 -0.40
CA GLU A 571 -22.00 43.62 0.18
C GLU A 571 -23.28 43.26 -0.58
N LEU A 572 -23.42 41.99 -0.94
CA LEU A 572 -24.58 41.46 -1.62
C LEU A 572 -25.09 40.23 -0.88
N ARG A 573 -26.37 40.25 -0.50
CA ARG A 573 -27.06 39.07 0.05
C ARG A 573 -27.87 38.41 -1.06
N LEU A 574 -27.64 37.11 -1.25
CA LEU A 574 -28.27 36.33 -2.30
C LEU A 574 -28.43 34.87 -1.88
N GLY A 575 -29.44 34.22 -2.45
CA GLY A 575 -29.66 32.78 -2.33
C GLY A 575 -28.90 31.98 -3.38
N ILE A 576 -29.43 30.81 -3.75
CA ILE A 576 -28.99 30.04 -4.91
C ILE A 576 -29.62 30.65 -6.16
N GLU A 577 -29.04 31.73 -6.64
CA GLU A 577 -29.54 32.48 -7.79
C GLU A 577 -28.42 33.22 -8.52
N LYS A 578 -28.75 33.79 -9.69
CA LYS A 578 -27.90 34.75 -10.39
C LYS A 578 -28.36 36.16 -10.06
N ARG A 579 -27.46 37.01 -9.57
CA ARG A 579 -27.73 38.41 -9.28
C ARG A 579 -26.65 39.31 -9.85
N CYS A 580 -27.07 40.40 -10.49
CA CYS A 580 -26.17 41.34 -11.17
C CYS A 580 -26.32 42.76 -10.59
N GLU A 581 -25.21 43.46 -10.45
CA GLU A 581 -25.14 44.87 -10.09
C GLU A 581 -24.40 45.64 -11.19
N THR A 582 -24.90 46.83 -11.52
CA THR A 582 -24.33 47.66 -12.59
C THR A 582 -23.62 48.88 -12.00
N TYR A 583 -22.40 49.12 -12.44
CA TYR A 583 -21.52 50.20 -12.00
C TYR A 583 -21.20 51.14 -13.15
N ARG A 584 -21.39 52.44 -12.93
CA ARG A 584 -21.00 53.48 -13.89
C ARG A 584 -19.51 53.76 -13.76
N ILE A 585 -18.84 53.87 -14.90
CA ILE A 585 -17.42 54.18 -15.02
C ILE A 585 -17.28 55.56 -15.65
N THR A 586 -16.57 56.45 -14.95
CA THR A 586 -16.24 57.81 -15.39
C THR A 586 -14.73 57.95 -15.59
N LEU A 587 -14.32 58.90 -16.44
CA LEU A 587 -12.91 59.21 -16.68
C LEU A 587 -12.59 60.57 -16.06
N PRO A 588 -12.07 60.65 -14.82
CA PRO A 588 -11.88 61.92 -14.08
C PRO A 588 -10.89 62.89 -14.75
N LEU A 589 -9.93 62.35 -15.50
CA LEU A 589 -8.89 63.08 -16.22
C LEU A 589 -8.76 62.51 -17.62
N CYS A 590 -8.27 63.33 -18.55
CA CYS A 590 -7.87 62.88 -19.87
C CYS A 590 -6.83 61.74 -19.75
N PRO A 591 -7.09 60.53 -20.28
CA PRO A 591 -6.13 59.44 -20.21
C PRO A 591 -4.93 59.68 -21.15
N GLU A 592 -3.73 59.87 -20.59
CA GLU A 592 -2.47 59.96 -21.36
C GLU A 592 -2.20 58.68 -22.17
N ASP A 593 -2.63 57.53 -21.63
CA ASP A 593 -2.56 56.22 -22.26
C ASP A 593 -3.96 55.82 -22.71
N SER A 594 -4.25 56.01 -24.00
CA SER A 594 -5.50 55.59 -24.66
C SER A 594 -5.39 54.25 -25.39
N LEU A 595 -4.24 53.60 -25.32
CA LEU A 595 -3.94 52.37 -26.07
C LEU A 595 -4.24 51.11 -25.26
N THR A 596 -3.98 51.13 -23.96
CA THR A 596 -4.18 49.96 -23.11
C THR A 596 -5.60 49.92 -22.54
N PRO A 597 -6.25 48.75 -22.44
CA PRO A 597 -7.62 48.66 -21.94
C PRO A 597 -7.67 49.02 -20.44
N ILE A 598 -8.81 49.55 -19.99
CA ILE A 598 -9.06 49.83 -18.58
C ILE A 598 -9.48 48.52 -17.92
N THR A 599 -8.76 48.09 -16.89
CA THR A 599 -9.00 46.79 -16.24
C THR A 599 -9.83 46.95 -14.98
N LEU A 600 -10.87 46.15 -14.81
CA LEU A 600 -11.68 46.03 -13.61
C LEU A 600 -11.34 44.72 -12.91
N ARG A 601 -10.69 44.78 -11.75
CA ARG A 601 -10.43 43.60 -10.91
C ARG A 601 -11.50 43.49 -9.83
N LEU A 602 -12.03 42.30 -9.66
CA LEU A 602 -13.00 41.91 -8.65
C LEU A 602 -12.41 40.84 -7.74
N ASN A 603 -12.45 41.09 -6.44
CA ASN A 603 -12.14 40.12 -5.40
C ASN A 603 -13.34 39.98 -4.49
N TYR A 604 -13.72 38.76 -4.09
CA TYR A 604 -14.84 38.55 -3.18
C TYR A 604 -14.55 37.55 -2.06
N THR A 605 -15.36 37.57 -1.02
CA THR A 605 -15.44 36.53 0.01
C THR A 605 -16.90 36.17 0.18
N LEU A 606 -17.19 34.91 0.52
CA LEU A 606 -18.54 34.44 0.79
C LEU A 606 -18.65 33.99 2.24
N THR A 607 -19.67 34.48 2.93
CA THR A 607 -20.04 34.04 4.27
C THR A 607 -21.44 33.45 4.24
N GLY A 608 -21.56 32.17 4.63
CA GLY A 608 -22.84 31.49 4.69
C GLY A 608 -23.67 31.90 5.90
N GLU A 609 -24.96 32.16 5.69
CA GLU A 609 -25.89 32.44 6.78
C GLU A 609 -26.27 31.15 7.54
N PRO A 610 -26.55 31.23 8.86
CA PRO A 610 -26.93 30.06 9.65
C PRO A 610 -28.28 29.47 9.20
N ILE A 611 -28.29 28.18 8.86
CA ILE A 611 -29.49 27.44 8.47
C ILE A 611 -30.20 26.95 9.74
N ALA A 612 -31.35 27.54 10.06
CA ALA A 612 -32.11 27.21 11.26
C ALA A 612 -32.57 25.74 11.30
N ALA A 613 -32.98 25.19 10.15
CA ALA A 613 -33.44 23.80 10.02
C ALA A 613 -32.33 22.76 10.27
N ALA A 614 -31.06 23.14 10.13
CA ALA A 614 -29.89 22.27 10.26
C ALA A 614 -29.05 22.64 11.50
N GLY A 615 -29.67 23.00 12.61
CA GLY A 615 -28.92 23.35 13.84
C GLY A 615 -27.89 24.45 13.63
N ARG A 616 -28.26 25.52 12.90
CA ARG A 616 -27.39 26.67 12.59
C ARG A 616 -26.11 26.33 11.80
N LEU A 617 -26.16 25.29 10.97
CA LEU A 617 -25.09 24.97 10.02
C LEU A 617 -24.86 26.13 9.06
N ARG A 618 -23.60 26.42 8.72
CA ARG A 618 -23.25 27.51 7.80
C ARG A 618 -22.67 26.93 6.52
N PRO A 619 -23.16 27.33 5.34
CA PRO A 619 -22.53 27.00 4.07
C PRO A 619 -21.08 27.47 3.99
N ILE A 620 -20.29 26.83 3.14
CA ILE A 620 -18.90 27.20 2.85
C ILE A 620 -18.68 27.38 1.35
N LEU A 621 -17.75 28.25 0.97
CA LEU A 621 -17.33 28.41 -0.41
C LEU A 621 -16.45 27.22 -0.84
N SER A 622 -16.72 26.65 -2.01
CA SER A 622 -15.90 25.63 -2.65
C SER A 622 -14.50 26.18 -2.94
N GLU A 623 -13.47 25.37 -2.68
CA GLU A 623 -12.07 25.73 -2.96
C GLU A 623 -11.79 25.97 -4.46
N ASP A 624 -12.56 25.35 -5.36
CA ASP A 624 -12.46 25.55 -6.81
C ASP A 624 -12.95 26.92 -7.28
N SER A 625 -13.63 27.68 -6.42
CA SER A 625 -14.24 28.96 -6.83
C SER A 625 -13.16 30.01 -7.08
N THR A 626 -13.19 30.64 -8.25
CA THR A 626 -12.22 31.68 -8.61
C THR A 626 -12.49 32.98 -7.84
N VAL A 627 -11.79 33.16 -6.72
CA VAL A 627 -11.98 34.28 -5.77
C VAL A 627 -11.57 35.65 -6.36
N MET A 628 -10.71 35.66 -7.39
CA MET A 628 -10.33 36.85 -8.14
C MET A 628 -10.69 36.69 -9.62
N THR A 629 -11.37 37.69 -10.17
CA THR A 629 -11.73 37.78 -11.59
C THR A 629 -11.40 39.17 -12.10
N ALA A 630 -10.96 39.30 -13.35
CA ALA A 630 -10.72 40.59 -13.98
C ALA A 630 -11.44 40.69 -15.33
N GLY A 631 -12.12 41.80 -15.56
CA GLY A 631 -12.66 42.20 -16.87
C GLY A 631 -11.88 43.40 -17.40
N SER A 632 -11.97 43.68 -18.69
CA SER A 632 -11.38 44.88 -19.26
C SER A 632 -12.31 45.54 -20.28
N VAL A 633 -12.31 46.87 -20.30
CA VAL A 633 -13.06 47.70 -21.25
C VAL A 633 -12.08 48.45 -22.15
N ARG A 634 -12.37 48.45 -23.46
CA ARG A 634 -11.45 48.95 -24.48
C ARG A 634 -11.47 50.46 -24.58
N LEU A 635 -10.32 51.06 -24.87
CA LEU A 635 -10.20 52.44 -25.31
C LEU A 635 -9.99 52.45 -26.84
N PRO A 636 -10.56 53.43 -27.56
CA PRO A 636 -10.45 53.53 -29.01
C PRO A 636 -9.04 54.00 -29.36
N GLY A 637 -8.34 53.22 -30.19
CA GLY A 637 -6.98 53.53 -30.62
C GLY A 637 -6.90 54.74 -31.58
N PRO A 638 -5.70 55.30 -31.82
CA PRO A 638 -5.48 56.51 -32.61
C PRO A 638 -5.84 56.45 -34.11
N GLY A 639 -6.55 55.41 -34.58
CA GLY A 639 -6.94 55.25 -35.99
C GLY A 639 -8.36 55.69 -36.36
N ASN A 640 -9.26 55.92 -35.40
CA ASN A 640 -10.69 56.12 -35.71
C ASN A 640 -11.13 57.58 -35.96
N ALA A 641 -10.20 58.50 -36.21
CA ALA A 641 -10.52 59.94 -36.27
C ALA A 641 -10.07 60.69 -37.54
N CYS A 642 -9.67 60.00 -38.62
CA CYS A 642 -9.38 60.67 -39.88
C CYS A 642 -10.06 59.98 -41.08
N SER A 643 -11.10 60.67 -41.59
CA SER A 643 -11.62 60.61 -42.96
C SER A 643 -12.68 59.55 -43.27
N ASP A 644 -13.90 60.05 -43.51
CA ASP A 644 -14.88 59.47 -44.43
C ASP A 644 -14.25 59.30 -45.83
N ALA A 645 -13.55 58.20 -46.05
CA ALA A 645 -13.22 57.67 -47.37
C ALA A 645 -12.88 56.20 -47.18
N GLY A 646 -13.59 55.31 -47.89
CA GLY A 646 -13.57 53.87 -47.67
C GLY A 646 -12.17 53.28 -47.46
N ALA A 647 -11.87 52.95 -46.20
CA ALA A 647 -10.78 52.06 -45.84
C ALA A 647 -11.36 50.66 -45.66
N LEU A 648 -10.99 49.75 -46.56
CA LEU A 648 -11.37 48.34 -46.49
C LEU A 648 -10.84 47.74 -45.17
N PRO A 649 -11.69 47.14 -44.31
CA PRO A 649 -11.22 46.31 -43.21
C PRO A 649 -10.70 45.00 -43.82
N GLY A 650 -9.45 44.99 -44.29
CA GLY A 650 -9.06 44.00 -45.29
C GLY A 650 -7.58 43.77 -45.47
N GLY A 651 -6.77 43.85 -44.41
CA GLY A 651 -5.41 43.31 -44.43
C GLY A 651 -5.42 41.81 -44.11
N SER A 652 -5.78 40.95 -45.07
CA SER A 652 -5.71 39.50 -44.86
C SER A 652 -4.26 39.08 -44.59
N SER A 653 -3.95 38.81 -43.32
CA SER A 653 -2.64 38.33 -42.88
C SER A 653 -2.55 36.83 -43.17
N PRO A 654 -1.59 36.33 -43.98
CA PRO A 654 -1.41 34.91 -44.13
C PRO A 654 -0.91 34.32 -42.81
N LEU A 655 -1.71 33.45 -42.20
CA LEU A 655 -1.32 32.63 -41.07
C LEU A 655 -0.77 31.29 -41.59
N SER A 656 0.41 30.90 -41.13
CA SER A 656 0.96 29.57 -41.38
C SER A 656 1.23 28.84 -40.06
N LEU A 657 0.86 27.57 -40.01
CA LEU A 657 1.06 26.69 -38.85
C LEU A 657 1.76 25.39 -39.28
N PRO A 658 3.03 25.43 -39.73
CA PRO A 658 3.79 24.20 -39.90
C PRO A 658 3.90 23.45 -38.56
N LEU A 659 3.52 22.17 -38.60
CA LEU A 659 3.73 21.22 -37.50
C LEU A 659 5.16 20.68 -37.59
N SER A 660 5.85 20.54 -36.45
CA SER A 660 7.24 20.06 -36.43
C SER A 660 7.38 18.56 -36.74
N LEU A 661 6.27 17.82 -36.72
CA LEU A 661 6.21 16.37 -36.90
C LEU A 661 5.28 16.03 -38.07
N SER A 662 5.57 14.91 -38.74
CA SER A 662 4.70 14.33 -39.78
C SER A 662 3.74 13.27 -39.25
N THR A 663 3.97 12.74 -38.04
CA THR A 663 3.10 11.79 -37.33
C THR A 663 3.30 11.95 -35.83
N LEU A 664 2.23 11.91 -35.05
CA LEU A 664 2.25 11.90 -33.58
C LEU A 664 2.18 10.46 -33.07
N VAL A 665 3.06 10.06 -32.14
CA VAL A 665 3.01 8.73 -31.53
C VAL A 665 2.71 8.87 -30.04
N VAL A 666 1.44 8.72 -29.66
CA VAL A 666 0.97 8.82 -28.28
C VAL A 666 1.71 7.81 -27.41
N GLY A 667 2.21 8.27 -26.26
CA GLY A 667 3.03 7.47 -25.33
C GLY A 667 4.54 7.52 -25.59
N VAL A 668 4.98 7.99 -26.77
CA VAL A 668 6.40 8.16 -27.12
C VAL A 668 6.78 9.63 -27.29
N THR A 669 5.92 10.43 -27.92
CA THR A 669 6.13 11.89 -28.10
C THR A 669 5.46 12.67 -26.96
N PRO A 670 6.23 13.24 -26.00
CA PRO A 670 5.66 13.97 -24.85
C PRO A 670 5.25 15.41 -25.19
N GLU A 671 5.84 16.00 -26.24
CA GLU A 671 5.64 17.39 -26.62
C GLU A 671 5.40 17.49 -28.13
N LEU A 672 4.44 18.32 -28.53
CA LEU A 672 4.17 18.71 -29.91
C LEU A 672 4.49 20.19 -30.09
N ASN A 673 5.40 20.49 -31.01
CA ASN A 673 5.77 21.86 -31.35
C ASN A 673 5.11 22.27 -32.67
N THR A 674 4.53 23.46 -32.70
CA THR A 674 4.06 24.10 -33.93
C THR A 674 4.68 25.49 -34.05
N THR A 675 5.22 25.78 -35.23
CA THR A 675 5.74 27.11 -35.52
C THR A 675 4.61 27.92 -36.12
N VAL A 676 4.37 29.11 -35.57
CA VAL A 676 3.34 30.04 -36.02
C VAL A 676 4.03 31.25 -36.62
N SER A 677 3.77 31.53 -37.90
CA SER A 677 4.20 32.78 -38.55
C SER A 677 2.97 33.58 -38.97
N ILE A 678 2.98 34.86 -38.57
CA ILE A 678 1.91 35.83 -38.83
C ILE A 678 2.54 37.11 -39.36
N GLN A 679 1.96 37.63 -40.44
CA GLN A 679 2.43 38.85 -41.08
C GLN A 679 1.29 39.87 -41.23
N ASN A 680 1.46 41.06 -40.65
CA ASN A 680 0.50 42.15 -40.85
C ASN A 680 0.77 42.85 -42.19
N ARG A 681 -0.07 42.60 -43.20
CA ARG A 681 0.01 43.23 -44.53
C ARG A 681 -0.89 44.46 -44.70
N GLY A 682 -1.66 44.82 -43.67
CA GLY A 682 -2.56 45.97 -43.66
C GLY A 682 -2.04 47.12 -42.81
N GLU A 683 -2.95 47.93 -42.28
CA GLU A 683 -2.63 48.99 -41.31
C GLU A 683 -2.19 48.43 -39.94
N ASN A 684 -1.75 49.29 -39.03
CA ASN A 684 -1.35 48.88 -37.68
C ASN A 684 -2.49 48.12 -36.96
N SER A 685 -2.18 46.94 -36.43
CA SER A 685 -3.13 46.08 -35.72
C SER A 685 -2.95 46.19 -34.21
N TYR A 686 -4.00 46.56 -33.48
CA TYR A 686 -3.97 46.72 -32.03
C TYR A 686 -4.36 45.43 -31.31
N SER A 687 -3.65 45.09 -30.23
CA SER A 687 -3.86 43.89 -29.40
C SER A 687 -4.02 42.58 -30.20
N THR A 688 -3.20 42.39 -31.24
CA THR A 688 -3.26 41.19 -32.08
C THR A 688 -3.13 39.92 -31.24
N THR A 689 -4.08 39.00 -31.40
CA THR A 689 -4.13 37.72 -30.69
C THR A 689 -4.16 36.55 -31.65
N VAL A 690 -3.61 35.43 -31.20
CA VAL A 690 -3.72 34.11 -31.83
C VAL A 690 -4.41 33.19 -30.85
N GLN A 691 -5.56 32.68 -31.23
CA GLN A 691 -6.29 31.71 -30.44
C GLN A 691 -6.10 30.32 -31.06
N PHE A 692 -5.55 29.39 -30.28
CA PHE A 692 -5.44 27.99 -30.63
C PHE A 692 -6.66 27.24 -30.13
N PHE A 693 -7.16 26.31 -30.93
CA PHE A 693 -8.20 25.35 -30.56
C PHE A 693 -7.67 23.94 -30.80
N TYR A 694 -7.69 23.12 -29.76
CA TYR A 694 -7.12 21.76 -29.76
C TYR A 694 -7.92 20.83 -28.83
N PRO A 695 -7.88 19.50 -29.01
CA PRO A 695 -8.59 18.57 -28.14
C PRO A 695 -8.10 18.63 -26.68
N ALA A 696 -8.96 18.28 -25.72
CA ALA A 696 -8.63 18.28 -24.30
C ALA A 696 -7.45 17.36 -23.90
N ALA A 697 -7.08 16.42 -24.77
CA ALA A 697 -5.92 15.56 -24.63
C ALA A 697 -4.55 16.27 -24.79
N LEU A 698 -4.55 17.51 -25.32
CA LEU A 698 -3.38 18.39 -25.38
C LEU A 698 -3.51 19.51 -24.33
N SER A 699 -2.36 19.97 -23.83
CA SER A 699 -2.29 21.17 -22.98
C SER A 699 -1.20 22.11 -23.46
N TYR A 700 -1.52 23.39 -23.61
CA TYR A 700 -0.53 24.41 -23.93
C TYR A 700 0.48 24.54 -22.78
N ARG A 701 1.77 24.48 -23.10
CA ARG A 701 2.85 24.54 -22.10
C ARG A 701 3.56 25.89 -22.10
N ARG A 702 4.04 26.31 -23.27
CA ARG A 702 4.89 27.50 -23.41
C ARG A 702 4.99 27.95 -24.87
N VAL A 703 5.47 29.18 -25.04
CA VAL A 703 5.96 29.68 -26.32
C VAL A 703 7.45 29.96 -26.24
N LEU A 704 8.17 29.58 -27.29
CA LEU A 704 9.56 29.93 -27.54
C LEU A 704 9.66 30.97 -28.66
N GLN A 705 10.51 31.97 -28.46
CA GLN A 705 10.75 33.05 -29.43
C GLN A 705 12.24 33.16 -29.77
N GLY A 706 12.55 33.53 -31.02
CA GLY A 706 13.92 33.85 -31.44
C GLY A 706 14.40 35.18 -30.84
N ALA A 707 15.71 35.33 -30.64
CA ALA A 707 16.36 36.42 -29.88
C ALA A 707 16.11 37.88 -30.36
N HIS A 708 15.32 38.10 -31.42
CA HIS A 708 15.13 39.41 -32.06
C HIS A 708 13.67 39.80 -32.35
N GLN A 709 12.66 39.18 -31.71
CA GLN A 709 11.25 39.53 -31.93
C GLN A 709 10.55 39.91 -30.60
N GLY A 710 9.59 40.86 -30.67
CA GLY A 710 9.02 41.57 -29.51
C GLY A 710 8.13 40.72 -28.57
N ALA A 711 7.76 41.30 -27.43
CA ALA A 711 7.15 40.59 -26.30
C ALA A 711 5.87 39.81 -26.68
N LEU A 712 5.88 38.51 -26.38
CA LEU A 712 4.76 37.59 -26.58
C LEU A 712 4.30 37.02 -25.23
N CYS A 713 2.99 37.04 -24.99
CA CYS A 713 2.40 36.52 -23.75
C CYS A 713 1.17 35.68 -24.07
N CYS A 714 1.18 34.41 -23.66
CA CYS A 714 0.04 33.52 -23.84
C CYS A 714 -0.62 33.18 -22.52
N ARG A 715 -1.94 33.08 -22.54
CA ARG A 715 -2.77 32.61 -21.43
C ARG A 715 -3.65 31.48 -21.93
N ASP A 716 -3.73 30.42 -21.13
CA ASP A 716 -4.76 29.40 -21.33
C ASP A 716 -6.12 29.98 -20.89
N SER A 717 -7.18 29.67 -21.62
CA SER A 717 -8.51 30.17 -21.23
C SER A 717 -9.07 29.27 -20.13
N ALA A 718 -9.62 29.85 -19.06
CA ALA A 718 -10.32 29.09 -18.04
C ALA A 718 -11.56 28.42 -18.65
N VAL A 719 -11.65 27.10 -18.50
CA VAL A 719 -12.73 26.25 -19.03
C VAL A 719 -14.07 26.70 -18.45
N SER A 720 -14.97 27.22 -19.29
CA SER A 720 -16.39 27.37 -18.94
C SER A 720 -17.12 26.12 -19.39
N SER A 721 -17.47 25.24 -18.44
CA SER A 721 -18.18 23.96 -18.56
C SER A 721 -17.34 22.74 -18.99
N GLU A 722 -17.49 21.64 -18.24
CA GLU A 722 -16.78 20.35 -18.39
C GLU A 722 -17.22 19.50 -19.59
N GLU A 723 -18.19 19.96 -20.39
CA GLU A 723 -18.74 19.22 -21.53
C GLU A 723 -17.99 19.51 -22.86
N GLN A 724 -17.03 20.43 -22.89
CA GLN A 724 -16.33 20.77 -24.12
C GLN A 724 -15.12 19.84 -24.36
N THR A 725 -15.18 19.09 -25.47
CA THR A 725 -14.12 18.22 -26.01
C THR A 725 -12.88 18.99 -26.52
N GLN A 726 -12.94 20.33 -26.52
CA GLN A 726 -11.97 21.22 -27.14
C GLN A 726 -11.53 22.31 -26.15
N ARG A 727 -10.22 22.54 -26.03
CA ARG A 727 -9.57 23.58 -25.23
C ARG A 727 -9.09 24.72 -26.12
N ASN A 728 -8.90 25.90 -25.53
CA ASN A 728 -8.35 27.04 -26.24
C ASN A 728 -7.32 27.85 -25.44
N SER A 729 -6.23 28.20 -26.12
CA SER A 729 -5.18 29.06 -25.57
C SER A 729 -5.03 30.31 -26.42
N THR A 730 -4.79 31.45 -25.77
CA THR A 730 -4.75 32.75 -26.43
C THR A 730 -3.38 33.39 -26.24
N CYS A 731 -2.71 33.72 -27.34
CA CYS A 731 -1.40 34.36 -27.38
C CYS A 731 -1.51 35.81 -27.86
N HIS A 732 -1.01 36.77 -27.09
CA HIS A 732 -0.92 38.18 -27.46
C HIS A 732 0.41 38.47 -28.15
N ILE A 733 0.36 39.07 -29.34
CA ILE A 733 1.52 39.41 -30.18
C ILE A 733 1.86 40.89 -30.04
N ASN A 734 3.12 41.22 -29.72
CA ASN A 734 3.69 42.57 -29.75
C ASN A 734 2.76 43.61 -29.09
N HIS A 735 2.31 43.31 -27.87
CA HIS A 735 1.36 44.15 -27.18
C HIS A 735 1.95 45.55 -26.91
N PRO A 736 1.25 46.66 -27.24
CA PRO A 736 -0.12 46.74 -27.77
C PRO A 736 -0.24 46.91 -29.30
N ILE A 737 0.84 47.12 -30.05
CA ILE A 737 0.79 47.46 -31.49
C ILE A 737 1.60 46.47 -32.33
N PHE A 738 0.92 45.82 -33.27
CA PHE A 738 1.53 45.03 -34.34
C PHE A 738 1.56 45.86 -35.63
N TRP A 739 2.73 46.46 -35.90
CA TRP A 739 2.92 47.44 -36.98
C TRP A 739 2.62 46.88 -38.38
N SER A 740 2.20 47.76 -39.27
CA SER A 740 2.08 47.47 -40.71
C SER A 740 3.42 46.95 -41.27
N GLY A 741 3.38 45.84 -42.01
CA GLY A 741 4.56 45.18 -42.59
C GLY A 741 5.36 44.31 -41.62
N ALA A 742 5.01 44.29 -40.32
CA ALA A 742 5.71 43.46 -39.34
C ALA A 742 5.35 41.96 -39.47
N GLU A 743 6.35 41.11 -39.23
CA GLU A 743 6.19 39.66 -39.13
C GLU A 743 6.56 39.20 -37.71
N ALA A 744 5.76 38.28 -37.17
CA ALA A 744 6.01 37.64 -35.89
C ALA A 744 6.00 36.11 -36.09
N THR A 745 7.09 35.47 -35.65
CA THR A 745 7.27 34.02 -35.74
C THR A 745 7.64 33.47 -34.36
N PHE A 746 6.87 32.51 -33.88
CA PHE A 746 7.09 31.89 -32.57
C PHE A 746 6.73 30.39 -32.59
N ILE A 747 7.26 29.63 -31.65
CA ILE A 747 6.97 28.19 -31.53
C ILE A 747 6.07 27.98 -30.33
N ALA A 748 4.84 27.49 -30.56
CA ALA A 748 3.94 27.04 -29.50
C ALA A 748 4.18 25.56 -29.21
N THR A 749 4.41 25.24 -27.94
CA THR A 749 4.60 23.87 -27.45
C THR A 749 3.36 23.41 -26.70
N PHE A 750 2.84 22.25 -27.09
CA PHE A 750 1.75 21.55 -26.43
C PHE A 750 2.28 20.26 -25.80
N ASP A 751 1.97 20.01 -24.54
CA ASP A 751 2.18 18.69 -23.94
C ASP A 751 1.12 17.72 -24.48
N VAL A 752 1.56 16.50 -24.77
CA VAL A 752 0.71 15.41 -25.27
C VAL A 752 0.61 14.38 -24.15
N SER A 753 -0.61 14.12 -23.68
CA SER A 753 -0.81 13.08 -22.68
C SER A 753 -0.37 11.72 -23.23
N PRO A 754 0.44 10.93 -22.51
CA PRO A 754 0.87 9.61 -22.95
C PRO A 754 -0.29 8.59 -23.02
N LYS A 755 -1.47 8.95 -22.51
CA LYS A 755 -2.71 8.16 -22.53
C LYS A 755 -3.82 8.87 -23.33
N ALA A 756 -3.47 9.86 -24.15
CA ALA A 756 -4.43 10.61 -24.95
C ALA A 756 -5.17 9.69 -25.93
N ASP A 757 -6.50 9.73 -25.96
CA ASP A 757 -7.29 9.11 -27.03
C ASP A 757 -7.64 10.19 -28.07
N LEU A 758 -6.86 10.23 -29.14
CA LEU A 758 -6.95 11.24 -30.20
C LEU A 758 -7.52 10.66 -31.50
N GLY A 759 -7.93 9.39 -31.51
CA GLY A 759 -8.29 8.67 -32.74
C GLY A 759 -7.11 8.54 -33.70
N ASP A 760 -7.39 8.56 -35.01
CA ASP A 760 -6.43 8.39 -36.10
C ASP A 760 -5.79 9.70 -36.59
N SER A 761 -6.37 10.85 -36.26
CA SER A 761 -5.87 12.17 -36.67
C SER A 761 -6.13 13.25 -35.61
N LEU A 762 -5.12 14.09 -35.40
CA LEU A 762 -5.16 15.25 -34.52
C LEU A 762 -5.32 16.51 -35.36
N GLN A 763 -6.36 17.30 -35.07
CA GLN A 763 -6.58 18.60 -35.69
C GLN A 763 -6.30 19.73 -34.70
N ILE A 764 -5.46 20.69 -35.11
CA ILE A 764 -5.19 21.92 -34.37
C ILE A 764 -5.59 23.10 -35.26
N THR A 765 -6.40 23.99 -34.74
CA THR A 765 -6.81 25.22 -35.43
C THR A 765 -6.17 26.41 -34.74
N ALA A 766 -5.57 27.33 -35.48
CA ALA A 766 -5.25 28.66 -34.94
C ALA A 766 -5.98 29.74 -35.72
N GLN A 767 -6.45 30.74 -34.98
CA GLN A 767 -7.25 31.84 -35.47
C GLN A 767 -6.63 33.15 -35.01
N THR A 768 -6.44 34.10 -35.92
CA THR A 768 -5.98 35.45 -35.59
C THR A 768 -7.13 36.41 -35.41
N SER A 769 -7.01 37.31 -34.43
CA SER A 769 -7.97 38.40 -34.22
C SER A 769 -7.26 39.67 -33.73
N SER A 770 -7.86 40.83 -33.94
CA SER A 770 -7.33 42.11 -33.45
C SER A 770 -8.45 43.05 -33.00
N ASP A 771 -8.08 44.07 -32.23
CA ASP A 771 -9.00 45.07 -31.70
C ASP A 771 -9.50 46.07 -32.76
N ASN A 772 -8.96 46.03 -33.98
CA ASN A 772 -9.36 46.93 -35.08
C ASN A 772 -10.81 46.73 -35.53
N GLY A 773 -11.43 45.58 -35.21
CA GLY A 773 -12.81 45.27 -35.58
C GLY A 773 -12.97 44.93 -37.08
N GLY A 774 -13.47 43.73 -37.37
CA GLY A 774 -13.72 43.25 -38.73
C GLY A 774 -14.17 41.78 -38.74
N PRO A 775 -14.81 41.29 -39.82
CA PRO A 775 -15.20 39.89 -39.93
C PRO A 775 -13.96 38.99 -40.03
N ILE A 776 -13.96 37.88 -39.29
CA ILE A 776 -12.92 36.85 -39.39
C ILE A 776 -13.03 36.21 -40.78
N THR A 777 -11.97 36.33 -41.58
CA THR A 777 -11.91 35.76 -42.94
C THR A 777 -11.22 34.39 -42.91
N GLU A 778 -11.44 33.53 -43.91
CA GLU A 778 -10.77 32.22 -44.00
C GLU A 778 -9.24 32.33 -43.97
N ARG A 779 -8.66 33.45 -44.43
CA ARG A 779 -7.21 33.68 -44.41
C ARG A 779 -6.65 33.89 -42.99
N MET A 780 -7.51 34.17 -42.01
CA MET A 780 -7.17 34.37 -40.59
C MET A 780 -7.28 33.07 -39.78
N ILE A 781 -7.75 31.97 -40.39
CA ILE A 781 -7.91 30.67 -39.77
C ILE A 781 -7.00 29.69 -40.51
N HIS A 782 -6.16 28.97 -39.77
CA HIS A 782 -5.35 27.90 -40.34
C HIS A 782 -5.59 26.63 -39.54
N ARG A 783 -5.78 25.51 -40.25
CA ARG A 783 -5.98 24.19 -39.68
C ARG A 783 -4.82 23.30 -40.06
N ALA A 784 -4.22 22.66 -39.07
CA ALA A 784 -3.18 21.67 -39.26
C ALA A 784 -3.71 20.31 -38.78
N GLU A 785 -3.53 19.28 -39.62
CA GLU A 785 -3.90 17.91 -39.32
C GLU A 785 -2.66 17.03 -39.26
N LEU A 786 -2.61 16.15 -38.26
CA LEU A 786 -1.48 15.26 -37.99
C LEU A 786 -1.97 13.84 -37.80
N PRO A 787 -1.48 12.84 -38.57
CA PRO A 787 -1.76 11.44 -38.30
C PRO A 787 -1.31 11.02 -36.90
N VAL A 788 -2.14 10.24 -36.21
CA VAL A 788 -1.87 9.76 -34.85
C VAL A 788 -1.64 8.25 -34.87
N LYS A 789 -0.63 7.79 -34.12
CA LYS A 789 -0.36 6.39 -33.81
C LYS A 789 -0.19 6.22 -32.31
N TYR A 790 -0.31 5.00 -31.82
CA TYR A 790 -0.15 4.65 -30.40
C TYR A 790 1.13 3.83 -30.21
N GLY A 791 1.98 4.26 -29.29
CA GLY A 791 3.21 3.58 -28.94
C GLY A 791 2.95 2.38 -28.04
N ILE A 792 3.39 1.21 -28.47
CA ILE A 792 3.24 -0.05 -27.73
C ILE A 792 4.63 -0.69 -27.62
N PHE A 793 5.04 -1.07 -26.42
CA PHE A 793 6.22 -1.90 -26.22
C PHE A 793 5.81 -3.33 -25.94
N ILE A 794 6.29 -4.24 -26.79
CA ILE A 794 6.09 -5.67 -26.66
C ILE A 794 7.46 -6.33 -26.62
N ILE A 795 7.74 -7.07 -25.55
CA ILE A 795 8.99 -7.80 -25.39
C ILE A 795 8.72 -9.29 -25.53
N LEU A 796 9.50 -9.93 -26.40
CA LEU A 796 9.56 -11.37 -26.60
C LEU A 796 10.84 -11.90 -25.94
N THR A 797 10.68 -12.71 -24.90
CA THR A 797 11.81 -13.36 -24.20
C THR A 797 11.70 -14.88 -24.27
N SER A 798 12.81 -15.55 -24.55
CA SER A 798 12.95 -17.00 -24.37
C SER A 798 13.43 -17.31 -22.97
N GLU A 799 12.70 -18.13 -22.22
CA GLU A 799 13.17 -18.69 -20.96
C GLU A 799 13.95 -19.98 -21.23
N ALA A 800 15.20 -20.03 -20.76
CA ALA A 800 16.01 -21.24 -20.78
C ALA A 800 15.76 -22.05 -19.51
N GLU A 801 14.67 -22.81 -19.44
CA GLU A 801 14.64 -24.01 -18.60
C GLU A 801 15.37 -25.14 -19.34
N THR A 802 16.70 -25.08 -19.39
CA THR A 802 17.49 -26.27 -19.68
C THR A 802 17.67 -27.05 -18.38
N PRO A 803 17.20 -28.32 -18.28
CA PRO A 803 17.62 -29.18 -17.19
C PRO A 803 19.14 -29.30 -17.24
N GLY A 804 19.81 -28.95 -16.14
CA GLY A 804 21.25 -29.11 -15.98
C GLY A 804 21.65 -30.55 -16.31
N LEU A 805 22.55 -30.68 -17.29
CA LEU A 805 23.12 -31.94 -17.73
C LEU A 805 24.01 -32.54 -16.62
N LYS A 806 23.43 -33.22 -15.63
CA LYS A 806 24.20 -33.96 -14.62
C LYS A 806 23.80 -35.41 -14.35
N ASP A 807 22.76 -35.96 -14.97
CA ASP A 807 22.49 -37.39 -14.89
C ASP A 807 22.04 -37.95 -16.24
N PHE A 808 22.99 -38.46 -17.02
CA PHE A 808 22.69 -39.16 -18.28
C PHE A 808 23.43 -40.51 -18.36
N VAL A 809 23.08 -41.42 -17.45
CA VAL A 809 23.24 -42.87 -17.70
C VAL A 809 21.98 -43.58 -17.22
N LYS A 810 21.35 -44.33 -18.14
CA LYS A 810 20.15 -45.18 -18.02
C LYS A 810 18.79 -44.46 -17.96
N GLN A 811 18.22 -44.18 -19.13
CA GLN A 811 17.01 -44.85 -19.64
C GLN A 811 16.61 -44.23 -20.98
N MET A 812 16.50 -45.07 -22.02
CA MET A 812 15.78 -44.75 -23.24
C MET A 812 14.28 -44.70 -22.92
N SER A 813 13.72 -43.49 -22.85
CA SER A 813 12.35 -43.22 -23.30
C SER A 813 12.21 -41.74 -23.62
N GLU A 814 11.40 -41.45 -24.64
CA GLU A 814 11.02 -40.14 -25.14
C GLU A 814 10.83 -39.10 -24.03
N ARG A 815 11.47 -37.93 -24.14
CA ARG A 815 11.16 -36.77 -23.30
C ARG A 815 10.87 -35.55 -24.19
N PRO A 816 9.79 -34.80 -23.91
CA PRO A 816 9.47 -33.56 -24.61
C PRO A 816 10.48 -32.47 -24.25
N LEU A 817 10.91 -31.70 -25.24
CA LEU A 817 11.59 -30.42 -25.01
C LEU A 817 10.53 -29.41 -24.52
N LEU A 818 10.79 -28.73 -23.41
CA LEU A 818 9.99 -27.62 -22.92
C LEU A 818 10.73 -26.32 -23.26
N VAL A 819 10.05 -25.42 -23.96
CA VAL A 819 10.51 -24.06 -24.20
C VAL A 819 9.36 -23.14 -23.82
N SER A 820 9.52 -22.38 -22.74
CA SER A 820 8.60 -21.31 -22.34
C SER A 820 9.05 -19.99 -22.97
N THR A 821 8.08 -19.20 -23.44
CA THR A 821 8.31 -17.82 -23.89
C THR A 821 7.31 -16.93 -23.19
N GLY A 822 7.82 -15.97 -22.41
CA GLY A 822 7.03 -15.01 -21.64
C GLY A 822 6.95 -13.65 -22.34
N TRP A 823 5.83 -12.93 -22.14
CA TRP A 823 5.53 -11.65 -22.77
C TRP A 823 5.37 -10.53 -21.74
N TRP A 824 5.73 -9.30 -22.12
CA TRP A 824 5.47 -8.09 -21.34
C TRP A 824 4.97 -6.98 -22.25
N GLY A 825 3.79 -6.41 -21.94
CA GLY A 825 3.22 -5.27 -22.66
C GLY A 825 3.15 -4.03 -21.76
N SER A 826 3.59 -2.86 -22.25
CA SER A 826 3.68 -1.66 -21.41
C SER A 826 2.75 -0.48 -21.72
N HIS A 827 1.95 -0.42 -22.80
CA HIS A 827 0.96 0.66 -22.97
C HIS A 827 -0.16 0.25 -23.97
N GLN A 828 -1.41 0.17 -23.49
CA GLN A 828 -2.70 -0.11 -24.17
C GLN A 828 -2.97 -1.52 -24.77
N PRO A 829 -4.21 -2.06 -24.62
CA PRO A 829 -4.61 -3.36 -25.18
C PRO A 829 -5.09 -3.25 -26.64
N LEU A 830 -4.59 -4.12 -27.52
CA LEU A 830 -5.01 -4.26 -28.93
C LEU A 830 -4.96 -5.74 -29.36
N PRO A 831 -5.69 -6.13 -30.43
CA PRO A 831 -5.62 -7.47 -31.01
C PRO A 831 -4.28 -7.70 -31.72
N LEU A 832 -3.60 -8.79 -31.40
CA LEU A 832 -2.28 -9.14 -31.95
C LEU A 832 -2.34 -10.45 -32.76
N CYS A 833 -1.54 -10.53 -33.83
CA CYS A 833 -1.29 -11.76 -34.57
C CYS A 833 0.20 -12.12 -34.47
N THR A 834 0.52 -13.31 -33.93
CA THR A 834 1.91 -13.81 -33.86
C THR A 834 2.09 -15.02 -34.77
N ASN A 835 3.32 -15.21 -35.27
CA ASN A 835 3.71 -16.34 -36.13
C ASN A 835 4.91 -17.06 -35.50
N THR A 836 4.83 -18.37 -35.28
CA THR A 836 5.97 -19.21 -34.85
C THR A 836 6.13 -20.40 -35.80
N ASP A 837 7.36 -20.73 -36.20
CA ASP A 837 7.63 -21.76 -37.22
C ASP A 837 8.35 -22.99 -36.62
N THR A 838 7.95 -24.22 -36.97
CA THR A 838 8.54 -25.48 -36.45
C THR A 838 8.76 -26.55 -37.53
N PRO A 839 9.92 -27.22 -37.66
CA PRO A 839 10.18 -28.18 -38.74
C PRO A 839 9.42 -29.53 -38.63
N ALA A 840 9.05 -30.13 -39.77
CA ALA A 840 8.49 -31.49 -39.88
C ALA A 840 9.07 -32.29 -41.09
N HIS A 841 9.29 -33.60 -40.94
CA HIS A 841 9.84 -34.55 -41.96
C HIS A 841 8.73 -35.16 -42.87
N PRO A 842 8.99 -35.70 -44.11
CA PRO A 842 10.19 -36.42 -44.59
C PRO A 842 10.77 -36.06 -46.01
N LEU A 843 11.89 -36.73 -46.35
CA LEU A 843 12.89 -36.62 -47.47
C LEU A 843 12.39 -36.86 -48.93
N PRO A 844 13.08 -36.38 -50.02
CA PRO A 844 14.37 -36.91 -50.54
C PRO A 844 15.46 -35.87 -51.00
N HIS A 845 16.71 -36.36 -51.07
CA HIS A 845 18.03 -35.74 -51.37
C HIS A 845 18.26 -35.14 -52.78
N PRO A 846 19.43 -34.50 -53.10
CA PRO A 846 20.39 -33.73 -52.27
C PRO A 846 20.80 -32.37 -52.89
N GLU A 847 21.19 -31.40 -52.06
CA GLU A 847 22.44 -30.62 -52.20
C GLU A 847 22.64 -29.78 -50.93
N ILE A 848 23.74 -30.01 -50.22
CA ILE A 848 24.01 -29.51 -48.88
C ILE A 848 24.91 -28.28 -48.98
N SER A 849 24.50 -27.16 -48.38
CA SER A 849 25.41 -26.11 -47.92
C SER A 849 24.96 -25.58 -46.55
N PHE A 850 25.95 -25.28 -45.69
CA PHE A 850 25.86 -25.05 -44.24
C PHE A 850 24.99 -23.86 -43.84
N HIS A 851 23.91 -24.05 -43.07
CA HIS A 851 23.22 -23.04 -42.24
C HIS A 851 22.65 -23.71 -40.96
N PRO A 852 22.48 -22.99 -39.83
CA PRO A 852 21.65 -23.48 -38.72
C PRO A 852 20.27 -23.84 -39.30
N GLN A 853 19.69 -24.98 -38.91
CA GLN A 853 18.38 -25.38 -39.44
C GLN A 853 17.32 -24.36 -39.04
N ASP A 854 17.02 -23.45 -39.97
CA ASP A 854 15.90 -22.54 -39.90
C ASP A 854 14.88 -22.92 -40.98
N CYS A 855 13.80 -22.16 -41.05
CA CYS A 855 12.71 -22.40 -41.98
C CYS A 855 13.03 -22.06 -43.45
N SER A 856 14.26 -21.62 -43.73
CA SER A 856 14.74 -21.46 -45.11
C SER A 856 15.25 -22.77 -45.71
N VAL A 857 15.69 -23.73 -44.87
CA VAL A 857 16.31 -25.00 -45.31
C VAL A 857 15.43 -26.23 -44.98
N THR A 858 14.35 -26.06 -44.22
CA THR A 858 13.45 -27.13 -43.77
C THR A 858 11.98 -26.74 -43.90
N THR A 859 11.09 -27.73 -44.09
CA THR A 859 9.65 -27.48 -44.14
C THR A 859 9.12 -27.14 -42.75
N CYS A 860 8.84 -25.87 -42.50
CA CYS A 860 8.28 -25.41 -41.24
C CYS A 860 6.75 -25.36 -41.24
N LYS A 861 6.17 -25.77 -40.12
CA LYS A 861 4.78 -25.58 -39.75
C LYS A 861 4.64 -24.25 -39.01
N LYS A 862 3.89 -23.34 -39.60
CA LYS A 862 3.59 -22.02 -39.04
C LYS A 862 2.39 -22.08 -38.11
N ILE A 863 2.61 -21.85 -36.83
CA ILE A 863 1.57 -21.72 -35.81
C ILE A 863 1.22 -20.23 -35.70
N ARG A 864 -0.06 -19.91 -35.91
CA ARG A 864 -0.58 -18.55 -35.82
C ARG A 864 -1.54 -18.43 -34.66
N CYS A 865 -1.15 -17.68 -33.63
CA CYS A 865 -2.00 -17.38 -32.49
C CYS A 865 -2.59 -15.98 -32.68
N ARG A 866 -3.93 -15.87 -32.66
CA ARG A 866 -4.64 -14.59 -32.63
C ARG A 866 -5.03 -14.30 -31.18
N ILE A 867 -4.52 -13.21 -30.64
CA ILE A 867 -4.86 -12.74 -29.29
C ILE A 867 -5.85 -11.59 -29.48
N ALA A 868 -7.08 -11.76 -28.99
CA ALA A 868 -8.15 -10.76 -29.18
C ALA A 868 -7.93 -9.49 -28.33
N SER A 869 -7.36 -9.66 -27.13
CA SER A 869 -6.98 -8.57 -26.22
C SER A 869 -5.74 -9.02 -25.45
N LEU A 870 -4.72 -8.17 -25.40
CA LEU A 870 -3.51 -8.37 -24.59
C LEU A 870 -3.50 -7.31 -23.48
N GLU A 871 -3.70 -7.73 -22.23
CA GLU A 871 -3.73 -6.80 -21.10
C GLU A 871 -2.32 -6.37 -20.66
N MET A 872 -2.24 -5.18 -20.07
CA MET A 872 -0.99 -4.58 -19.61
C MET A 872 -0.38 -5.44 -18.48
N GLN A 873 0.93 -5.73 -18.56
CA GLN A 873 1.63 -6.62 -17.62
C GLN A 873 1.11 -8.08 -17.53
N GLN A 874 0.25 -8.52 -18.45
CA GLN A 874 -0.17 -9.91 -18.50
C GLN A 874 0.85 -10.76 -19.27
N PRO A 875 1.55 -11.71 -18.62
CA PRO A 875 2.39 -12.66 -19.33
C PRO A 875 1.50 -13.65 -20.08
N LEU A 876 1.77 -13.82 -21.36
CA LEU A 876 1.27 -14.97 -22.11
C LEU A 876 2.39 -16.00 -22.17
N GLU A 877 2.05 -17.27 -22.03
CA GLU A 877 3.00 -18.36 -22.19
C GLU A 877 2.60 -19.21 -23.38
N PHE A 878 3.51 -19.37 -24.32
CA PHE A 878 3.37 -20.32 -25.42
C PHE A 878 4.34 -21.46 -25.21
N MET A 879 3.81 -22.69 -25.28
CA MET A 879 4.57 -23.91 -25.12
C MET A 879 4.46 -24.72 -26.41
N ILE A 880 5.57 -24.82 -27.15
CA ILE A 880 5.65 -25.63 -28.36
C ILE A 880 6.13 -27.02 -27.99
N LYS A 881 5.24 -28.01 -28.03
CA LYS A 881 5.57 -29.43 -27.78
C LYS A 881 5.59 -30.23 -29.08
N GLY A 882 6.65 -31.01 -29.29
CA GLY A 882 6.78 -31.94 -30.39
C GLY A 882 7.87 -32.99 -30.11
N ASN A 883 7.77 -34.14 -30.77
CA ASN A 883 8.81 -35.16 -30.72
C ASN A 883 9.95 -34.78 -31.68
N VAL A 884 11.17 -34.71 -31.16
CA VAL A 884 12.37 -34.48 -31.97
C VAL A 884 12.98 -35.83 -32.34
N SER A 885 12.91 -36.20 -33.62
CA SER A 885 13.56 -37.43 -34.11
C SER A 885 15.04 -37.18 -34.38
N PHE A 886 15.93 -38.08 -33.96
CA PHE A 886 17.38 -37.94 -34.20
C PHE A 886 17.86 -38.54 -35.54
N GLN A 887 16.96 -39.08 -36.36
CA GLN A 887 17.30 -39.75 -37.62
C GLN A 887 17.88 -38.81 -38.69
N TRP A 888 17.60 -37.51 -38.63
CA TRP A 888 18.15 -36.53 -39.57
C TRP A 888 19.59 -36.11 -39.22
N VAL A 889 20.01 -36.26 -37.96
CA VAL A 889 21.34 -35.84 -37.48
C VAL A 889 22.44 -36.66 -38.14
N SER A 890 22.17 -37.91 -38.52
CA SER A 890 23.13 -38.74 -39.27
C SER A 890 23.38 -38.27 -40.71
N GLN A 891 22.61 -37.30 -41.22
CA GLN A 891 22.79 -36.72 -42.56
C GLN A 891 23.71 -35.48 -42.55
N VAL A 892 24.17 -35.02 -41.39
CA VAL A 892 25.01 -33.84 -41.24
C VAL A 892 26.37 -34.25 -40.64
N GLN A 893 27.43 -34.22 -41.45
CA GLN A 893 28.81 -34.44 -40.99
C GLN A 893 29.51 -33.10 -40.76
N SER A 894 29.95 -32.80 -39.52
CA SER A 894 31.34 -32.36 -39.24
C SER A 894 31.58 -31.91 -37.78
N LEU A 895 32.88 -31.92 -37.44
CA LEU A 895 33.55 -31.77 -36.15
C LEU A 895 33.53 -30.33 -35.58
N GLY A 896 33.63 -30.23 -34.26
CA GLY A 896 33.79 -28.98 -33.53
C GLY A 896 35.20 -28.37 -33.57
N GLN A 897 35.26 -27.03 -33.45
CA GLN A 897 36.30 -26.23 -32.82
C GLN A 897 35.78 -24.79 -32.62
N GLY A 898 36.12 -24.17 -31.48
CA GLY A 898 35.61 -22.87 -31.04
C GLY A 898 36.41 -21.65 -31.54
N LEU A 899 35.85 -20.46 -31.34
CA LEU A 899 36.52 -19.16 -31.45
C LEU A 899 35.93 -18.17 -30.43
N ASP A 900 36.82 -17.52 -29.68
CA ASP A 900 36.58 -16.46 -28.70
C ASP A 900 36.19 -15.11 -29.35
N PRO A 901 35.63 -14.15 -28.57
CA PRO A 901 35.04 -12.91 -29.06
C PRO A 901 35.98 -11.69 -28.93
N PHE A 902 35.94 -10.73 -29.87
CA PHE A 902 36.21 -9.27 -29.68
C PHE A 902 36.03 -8.52 -31.03
N PRO A 903 35.88 -7.17 -31.12
CA PRO A 903 35.59 -6.14 -30.10
C PRO A 903 34.44 -5.16 -30.51
N HIS A 904 34.16 -4.22 -29.59
CA HIS A 904 33.25 -3.07 -29.69
C HIS A 904 33.12 -2.36 -31.06
N CYS A 905 31.87 -1.97 -31.39
CA CYS A 905 31.56 -0.73 -32.13
C CYS A 905 30.14 -0.21 -31.75
N PRO A 906 29.86 1.09 -31.98
CA PRO A 906 29.20 1.97 -31.00
C PRO A 906 27.68 2.10 -31.15
N SER A 907 27.06 2.46 -30.03
CA SER A 907 25.66 2.84 -29.88
C SER A 907 25.25 3.99 -30.81
N SER A 908 24.42 3.69 -31.80
CA SER A 908 23.38 4.57 -32.34
C SER A 908 22.47 3.71 -33.21
N TRP A 909 21.20 4.12 -33.40
CA TRP A 909 20.14 3.42 -34.14
C TRP A 909 19.40 2.34 -33.33
N GLY A 910 18.42 2.79 -32.55
CA GLY A 910 17.28 1.94 -32.20
C GLY A 910 16.43 1.71 -33.44
N TRP A 911 15.98 0.46 -33.61
CA TRP A 911 14.95 -0.12 -34.49
C TRP A 911 15.49 -1.42 -35.10
N GLY A 912 15.11 -2.56 -34.51
CA GLY A 912 15.34 -3.89 -35.11
C GLY A 912 15.56 -5.02 -34.10
N LEU A 913 14.49 -5.53 -33.48
CA LEU A 913 14.51 -6.86 -32.87
C LEU A 913 13.24 -7.64 -33.25
N TRP A 914 13.35 -8.34 -34.38
CA TRP A 914 12.60 -9.54 -34.78
C TRP A 914 13.56 -10.33 -35.70
N PRO A 915 13.68 -11.68 -35.65
CA PRO A 915 13.31 -12.67 -34.63
C PRO A 915 14.53 -13.19 -33.83
N SER A 916 14.30 -13.83 -32.68
CA SER A 916 15.31 -14.63 -31.97
C SER A 916 15.37 -16.06 -32.52
N GLN A 917 16.54 -16.53 -32.97
CA GLN A 917 16.77 -17.92 -33.41
C GLN A 917 17.32 -18.79 -32.24
N LEU A 918 16.93 -20.07 -32.19
CA LEU A 918 17.34 -21.06 -31.18
C LEU A 918 18.25 -22.13 -31.81
N GLY A 919 19.35 -22.51 -31.14
CA GLY A 919 20.23 -23.62 -31.54
C GLY A 919 20.67 -24.45 -30.33
N GLY A 920 20.71 -25.78 -30.46
CA GLY A 920 21.22 -26.71 -29.44
C GLY A 920 22.34 -27.60 -29.99
N CYS A 921 23.43 -27.76 -29.24
CA CYS A 921 24.59 -28.59 -29.60
C CYS A 921 24.71 -29.82 -28.68
N GLY A 922 25.12 -30.97 -29.23
CA GLY A 922 25.42 -32.20 -28.47
C GLY A 922 26.87 -32.67 -28.69
N GLU A 923 27.59 -32.96 -27.61
CA GLU A 923 28.97 -33.47 -27.62
C GLU A 923 29.08 -34.85 -26.94
N ARG A 924 30.06 -35.67 -27.39
CA ARG A 924 30.43 -36.98 -26.82
C ARG A 924 31.83 -36.90 -26.22
N VAL A 925 32.03 -37.36 -24.99
CA VAL A 925 33.37 -37.42 -24.35
C VAL A 925 33.66 -38.85 -23.83
N PRO A 926 34.85 -39.43 -24.06
CA PRO A 926 35.33 -40.64 -23.40
C PRO A 926 36.28 -40.35 -22.21
N HIS A 927 36.00 -41.03 -21.08
CA HIS A 927 36.74 -41.40 -19.84
C HIS A 927 38.06 -40.72 -19.34
N PRO A 928 38.37 -40.82 -18.01
CA PRO A 928 39.03 -39.76 -17.22
C PRO A 928 40.39 -40.12 -16.60
N ILE A 929 41.26 -39.12 -16.31
CA ILE A 929 42.36 -39.16 -15.30
C ILE A 929 42.61 -37.72 -14.76
N PRO A 930 42.95 -37.52 -13.46
CA PRO A 930 42.84 -36.24 -12.75
C PRO A 930 44.16 -35.45 -12.71
N LEU A 931 44.08 -34.11 -12.66
CA LEU A 931 45.21 -33.25 -12.28
C LEU A 931 44.75 -31.97 -11.57
N THR A 932 45.57 -31.59 -10.61
CA THR A 932 45.46 -30.58 -9.57
C THR A 932 45.76 -29.13 -10.01
N HIS A 933 45.26 -28.19 -9.21
CA HIS A 933 45.81 -26.88 -8.81
C HIS A 933 45.27 -25.55 -9.36
N ASN A 934 44.99 -24.69 -8.37
CA ASN A 934 45.25 -23.26 -8.21
C ASN A 934 44.41 -22.24 -8.99
N VAL A 935 43.59 -21.52 -8.23
CA VAL A 935 42.97 -20.25 -8.61
C VAL A 935 43.87 -19.11 -8.12
N SER A 936 44.38 -18.31 -9.05
CA SER A 936 44.87 -16.96 -8.80
C SER A 936 43.76 -15.96 -9.13
N LEU A 937 43.49 -15.04 -8.20
CA LEU A 937 42.66 -13.86 -8.41
C LEU A 937 43.57 -12.68 -8.74
N SER A 938 43.31 -12.00 -9.86
CA SER A 938 43.85 -10.68 -10.15
C SER A 938 42.70 -9.71 -10.43
N VAL A 939 42.66 -8.67 -9.59
CA VAL A 939 41.80 -7.49 -9.67
C VAL A 939 42.56 -6.40 -10.44
N TRP A 940 41.90 -5.71 -11.37
CA TRP A 940 42.41 -4.48 -11.98
C TRP A 940 41.72 -3.25 -11.39
N LEU A 941 42.55 -2.34 -10.89
CA LEU A 941 42.24 -1.00 -10.38
C LEU A 941 42.24 0.03 -11.52
N SER A 942 41.47 1.10 -11.35
CA SER A 942 41.78 2.41 -11.93
C SER A 942 41.48 3.56 -10.93
N PRO A 943 42.20 4.70 -10.99
CA PRO A 943 42.55 5.49 -9.81
C PRO A 943 42.07 6.96 -9.82
N SER A 944 41.80 7.54 -8.64
CA SER A 944 42.27 8.88 -8.20
C SER A 944 41.74 9.26 -6.79
N LEU A 945 42.63 9.89 -5.99
CA LEU A 945 42.67 10.17 -4.54
C LEU A 945 42.05 11.54 -4.14
N PRO A 946 42.00 12.02 -2.85
CA PRO A 946 42.64 11.49 -1.62
C PRO A 946 41.78 11.39 -0.33
N SER A 947 42.10 10.35 0.44
CA SER A 947 42.27 10.23 1.91
C SER A 947 41.70 11.29 2.88
N VAL A 948 40.83 10.82 3.80
CA VAL A 948 41.01 10.93 5.26
C VAL A 948 40.54 9.64 5.92
N SER A 949 41.43 8.96 6.62
CA SER A 949 41.21 7.78 7.45
C SER A 949 41.10 8.21 8.92
N TYR A 950 40.12 7.68 9.68
CA TYR A 950 40.30 7.26 11.09
C TYR A 950 39.08 6.45 11.58
N GLN A 951 39.38 5.21 11.99
CA GLN A 951 38.72 4.34 12.99
C GLN A 951 37.20 4.06 12.93
N LEU A 952 36.85 2.85 12.45
CA LEU A 952 35.67 2.12 12.92
C LEU A 952 36.10 0.70 13.32
N ASN A 953 36.39 0.51 14.61
CA ASN A 953 36.52 -0.79 15.25
C ASN A 953 35.98 -0.65 16.67
N PHE A 954 34.68 -0.40 16.80
CA PHE A 954 33.97 -0.53 18.07
C PHE A 954 32.47 -0.59 17.80
N PHE A 955 31.87 -1.75 18.04
CA PHE A 955 30.46 -2.02 18.42
C PHE A 955 30.10 -3.45 18.03
N LYS A 956 30.79 -4.40 18.66
CA LYS A 956 30.32 -5.78 18.83
C LYS A 956 30.55 -6.20 20.29
N ARG A 957 30.03 -5.40 21.23
CA ARG A 957 29.93 -5.72 22.65
C ARG A 957 29.07 -4.66 23.35
N GLN A 958 27.76 -4.92 23.43
CA GLN A 958 26.87 -4.56 24.54
C GLN A 958 25.42 -4.81 24.09
N TYR A 959 24.99 -6.07 24.22
CA TYR A 959 23.57 -6.41 24.30
C TYR A 959 23.35 -7.67 25.15
N LYS A 960 24.23 -7.90 26.13
CA LYS A 960 24.18 -9.05 27.04
C LYS A 960 24.32 -8.67 28.53
N GLU A 961 24.12 -7.39 28.87
CA GLU A 961 24.13 -6.89 30.27
C GLU A 961 22.96 -5.93 30.56
N MET A 962 21.82 -6.10 29.87
CA MET A 962 20.61 -5.30 30.11
C MET A 962 19.32 -6.12 30.26
N ILE A 963 19.46 -7.42 30.56
CA ILE A 963 18.35 -8.29 31.00
C ILE A 963 18.86 -9.19 32.14
N GLU A 964 19.33 -8.59 33.23
CA GLU A 964 19.61 -9.35 34.46
C GLU A 964 19.47 -8.55 35.77
N ASP A 965 18.79 -7.40 35.77
CA ASP A 965 18.55 -6.61 36.99
C ASP A 965 17.08 -6.21 37.16
N ALA A 966 16.20 -7.21 37.09
CA ALA A 966 14.79 -7.06 37.45
C ALA A 966 14.21 -8.36 38.00
N ARG A 967 14.81 -8.90 39.07
CA ARG A 967 14.18 -9.88 39.97
C ARG A 967 14.99 -9.97 41.25
N ASP A 968 14.72 -9.04 42.18
CA ASP A 968 14.71 -9.31 43.61
C ASP A 968 14.19 -8.09 44.38
N GLY A 969 13.38 -8.33 45.42
CA GLY A 969 13.13 -7.35 46.48
C GLY A 969 11.68 -6.92 46.69
N VAL A 970 10.91 -7.76 47.39
CA VAL A 970 9.72 -7.32 48.14
C VAL A 970 10.16 -6.66 49.46
N GLY A 971 9.69 -5.43 49.68
CA GLY A 971 9.21 -4.97 50.99
C GLY A 971 10.10 -4.06 51.85
N ALA A 972 9.69 -2.79 52.01
CA ALA A 972 9.58 -2.10 53.32
C ALA A 972 8.97 -0.68 53.17
N ARG A 973 8.25 -0.25 54.21
CA ARG A 973 7.49 1.00 54.36
C ARG A 973 8.37 2.20 54.76
N LEU A 974 7.74 3.40 54.69
CA LEU A 974 8.09 4.72 55.29
C LEU A 974 9.06 5.56 54.44
N GLY A 975 8.88 6.86 54.18
CA GLY A 975 7.93 7.85 54.68
C GLY A 975 7.97 9.14 53.83
N GLN A 976 7.29 10.15 54.36
CA GLN A 976 6.90 11.46 53.84
C GLN A 976 7.99 12.44 53.36
N ASN A 977 7.49 13.49 52.66
CA ASN A 977 8.02 14.85 52.44
C ASN A 977 9.20 14.98 51.44
N ASP A 978 9.36 16.05 50.67
CA ASP A 978 8.63 17.30 50.45
C ASP A 978 9.13 17.89 49.11
N SER A 979 8.30 18.78 48.57
CA SER A 979 8.55 19.83 47.57
C SER A 979 9.99 20.39 47.44
N ALA A 980 10.40 20.73 46.21
CA ALA A 980 10.65 22.13 45.80
C ALA A 980 11.11 22.26 44.34
N ASN A 981 10.52 23.25 43.66
CA ASN A 981 10.98 23.87 42.42
C ASN A 981 12.41 24.40 42.53
N VAL A 982 13.10 24.59 41.39
CA VAL A 982 13.61 25.91 40.92
C VAL A 982 14.32 25.73 39.57
N CYS A 983 13.95 26.60 38.63
CA CYS A 983 14.57 26.81 37.32
C CYS A 983 15.93 27.53 37.42
N LEU A 984 16.83 27.32 36.46
CA LEU A 984 17.44 28.35 35.59
C LEU A 984 18.67 27.82 34.84
N ASN A 985 18.65 28.01 33.52
CA ASN A 985 19.77 28.05 32.56
C ASN A 985 20.70 29.27 32.90
N PRO A 986 21.87 29.55 32.26
CA PRO A 986 22.61 28.87 31.18
C PRO A 986 24.17 28.87 31.32
N ASP A 987 24.85 28.30 30.31
CA ASP A 987 26.16 28.68 29.74
C ASP A 987 27.55 28.28 30.34
N ILE A 988 28.28 27.44 29.55
CA ILE A 988 29.69 27.55 29.07
C ILE A 988 30.84 27.13 30.06
N PRO A 989 32.02 26.56 29.64
CA PRO A 989 32.37 25.65 28.51
C PRO A 989 33.37 24.51 28.87
N LYS A 990 33.67 23.65 27.87
CA LYS A 990 34.96 22.97 27.60
C LYS A 990 35.73 22.31 28.76
N GLN A 991 35.71 20.98 28.79
CA GLN A 991 36.88 20.14 28.54
C GLN A 991 36.47 18.81 27.91
#